data_AF-A0A7C6F296-F1
#
_entry.id   AF-A0A7C6F296-F1
#
_cell.length_a   1.000
_cell.length_b   1.000
_cell.length_c   1.000
_cell.angle_alpha   90.00
_cell.angle_beta   90.00
_cell.angle_gamma   90.00
#
_symmetry.space_group_name_H-M   'P 1'
#
loop_
_entity.id
_entity.type
_entity.pdbx_description
1 polymer ?
#
loop_
_entity_poly.entity_id
_entity_poly.type
_entity_poly.pdbx_seq_one_letter_code
_entity_poly.pdbx_strand_id
1 'polypeptide(L)'
;GQTWCGALVPGAPPPEGEIDPRCIADTNEIYRGTPYQQSAKAWLVTKEMWQLVKERSVDRPAILRIVGFSSNHPDTPLSTGHVTLSTSRDPVGAPIFYRDVPLAPSATERGVIKPLSEAFLPLIAWRLRDISQPESRLLLTDLLTCANCHSFSDDGTTLGMDVDGPSGDKGAYAIVPVARETIIEQKDIISWNSFSGKPPGHKTIGFLSRISPDGRYAVTTLNESVYVQNFKDYRFLQVFYPTRGILGYYDRTTHEIKPLPGADDPSFVHCDPVWTPDGQYIIFARAEARNPYPPGYQPAQRANDPAEPQIQYSLYRIPFNEGRGGTPQPIEGASHNGMSNTFPKVSPDGKWIVFVKCRNGQLLRPDSELWIVPAQGGQARRMRCNTALMNSWHSFSPNSRWLVFSSKANTPYTQMFLTHIDENGNDSPPILIPNSTAANRAVNLPEFVNRPYEDFLAIRVPAVEYLEIGMRGIRLFEQGKLDEALKQFELAVEKQPDYLEGHVSIAVILIEKGQWEAAIPRLEKALALDPRCWFAHANLGIIRQQQGRFAEALEHFQKAVDIMPNNLNARLNLGRALADQGRFQEALIHFQAATKMAPNHAPSQLDVANVYLELGNLEAAKLAYEGVLRLDPQMVQARLGLAETLAQQQRYQQALDELNRALQLAPDDPLVKATLALFLASCPVDSLRDGPRARQLAEDACRVTGDSDPICLRSLAAACAENRDFPAAMAALNKAISLAERISPALNRELLRYRDVLSQGQPIRRKDSAGE
;
A
#
# COMPACT_ATOMS: atom_id res chain seq x y z
N GLY A 1 -26.64 48.51 45.13
CA GLY A 1 -25.59 49.10 44.29
C GLY A 1 -24.76 47.99 43.68
N GLN A 2 -25.06 47.60 42.44
CA GLN A 2 -24.17 46.79 41.62
C GLN A 2 -23.70 47.70 40.50
N THR A 3 -22.44 48.11 40.55
CA THR A 3 -21.79 48.86 39.48
C THR A 3 -21.66 47.93 38.27
N TRP A 4 -22.42 48.21 37.22
CA TRP A 4 -22.28 47.57 35.92
C TRP A 4 -21.03 48.16 35.25
N CYS A 5 -19.90 47.46 35.31
CA CYS A 5 -18.75 47.82 34.48
C CYS A 5 -19.01 47.35 33.04
N GLY A 6 -18.98 48.27 32.08
CA GLY A 6 -18.90 47.93 30.65
C GLY A 6 -17.60 47.18 30.39
N ALA A 7 -17.69 45.85 30.33
CA ALA A 7 -16.55 44.92 30.35
C ALA A 7 -16.18 44.38 28.95
N LEU A 8 -17.03 44.66 27.97
CA LEU A 8 -16.95 44.14 26.63
C LEU A 8 -16.61 45.26 25.65
N VAL A 9 -15.58 45.06 24.85
CA VAL A 9 -15.20 45.97 23.76
C VAL A 9 -15.63 45.35 22.43
N PRO A 10 -16.02 46.15 21.42
CA PRO A 10 -16.19 45.64 20.06
C PRO A 10 -14.94 44.91 19.61
N GLY A 11 -15.11 43.73 19.01
CA GLY A 11 -14.04 42.92 18.47
C GLY A 11 -14.38 42.40 17.08
N ALA A 12 -13.40 41.74 16.46
CA ALA A 12 -13.63 40.95 15.27
C ALA A 12 -14.14 39.55 15.67
N PRO A 13 -14.99 38.90 14.86
CA PRO A 13 -15.29 37.49 15.03
C PRO A 13 -13.99 36.67 14.95
N PRO A 14 -13.95 35.46 15.55
CA PRO A 14 -12.81 34.56 15.39
C PRO A 14 -12.49 34.36 13.90
N PRO A 15 -11.22 34.47 13.48
CA PRO A 15 -10.85 34.29 12.08
C PRO A 15 -11.20 32.87 11.61
N GLU A 16 -11.41 32.70 10.31
CA GLU A 16 -11.75 31.40 9.70
C GLU A 16 -10.61 30.36 9.79
N GLY A 17 -9.44 30.77 10.30
CA GLY A 17 -8.23 29.97 10.41
C GLY A 17 -7.39 30.00 9.12
N GLU A 18 -6.11 29.68 9.24
CA GLU A 18 -5.22 29.58 8.07
C GLU A 18 -5.59 28.37 7.20
N ILE A 19 -5.49 28.49 5.89
CA ILE A 19 -5.63 27.38 4.94
C ILE A 19 -4.24 27.00 4.43
N ASP A 20 -3.86 25.73 4.58
CA ASP A 20 -2.62 25.21 3.97
C ASP A 20 -2.89 24.92 2.47
N PRO A 21 -2.31 25.69 1.53
CA PRO A 21 -2.59 25.54 0.10
C PRO A 21 -2.09 24.21 -0.47
N ARG A 22 -1.13 23.54 0.20
CA ARG A 22 -0.61 22.23 -0.22
C ARG A 22 -1.60 21.10 0.08
N CYS A 23 -2.58 21.37 0.94
CA CYS A 23 -3.59 20.41 1.40
C CYS A 23 -4.95 20.66 0.73
N ILE A 24 -4.95 21.22 -0.47
CA ILE A 24 -6.14 21.43 -1.30
C ILE A 24 -6.15 20.35 -2.39
N ALA A 25 -7.23 19.57 -2.44
CA ALA A 25 -7.54 18.57 -3.44
C ALA A 25 -8.99 18.75 -3.90
N ASP A 26 -9.34 18.23 -5.08
CA ASP A 26 -10.70 18.34 -5.68
C ASP A 26 -11.83 17.83 -4.79
N THR A 27 -11.47 17.05 -3.78
CA THR A 27 -12.43 16.44 -2.88
C THR A 27 -12.61 17.27 -1.60
N ASN A 28 -11.70 18.20 -1.23
CA ASN A 28 -11.78 18.94 0.04
C ASN A 28 -13.00 19.85 0.15
N GLU A 29 -13.70 19.78 1.30
CA GLU A 29 -14.59 20.86 1.73
C GLU A 29 -13.75 21.86 2.54
N ILE A 30 -13.45 23.04 1.98
CA ILE A 30 -12.73 24.08 2.72
C ILE A 30 -13.72 24.71 3.70
N TYR A 31 -13.36 24.72 4.99
CA TYR A 31 -14.16 25.39 6.02
C TYR A 31 -14.45 26.83 5.60
N ARG A 32 -15.72 27.21 5.64
CA ARG A 32 -16.18 28.58 5.52
C ARG A 32 -16.76 28.98 6.86
N GLY A 33 -16.48 30.20 7.33
CA GLY A 33 -17.02 30.70 8.59
C GLY A 33 -18.53 30.48 8.68
N THR A 34 -19.02 30.14 9.87
CA THR A 34 -20.46 29.98 10.07
C THR A 34 -21.19 31.29 9.73
N PRO A 35 -22.47 31.25 9.32
CA PRO A 35 -23.27 32.47 9.16
C PRO A 35 -23.23 33.36 10.41
N TYR A 36 -23.08 32.78 11.61
CA TYR A 36 -22.87 33.51 12.86
C TYR A 36 -21.52 34.25 12.90
N GLN A 37 -20.40 33.60 12.56
CA GLN A 37 -19.10 34.27 12.46
C GLN A 37 -19.07 35.35 11.37
N GLN A 38 -19.83 35.17 10.29
CA GLN A 38 -19.90 36.12 9.17
C GLN A 38 -20.85 37.30 9.43
N SER A 39 -21.83 37.17 10.34
CA SER A 39 -22.87 38.20 10.59
C SER A 39 -22.81 38.87 11.97
N ALA A 40 -22.05 38.32 12.92
CA ALA A 40 -22.07 38.81 14.30
C ALA A 40 -21.13 39.99 14.53
N LYS A 41 -21.64 41.01 15.24
CA LYS A 41 -20.80 41.90 16.05
C LYS A 41 -20.16 41.03 17.14
N ALA A 42 -18.84 40.92 17.15
CA ALA A 42 -18.14 40.23 18.22
C ALA A 42 -17.84 41.20 19.36
N TRP A 43 -17.85 40.67 20.57
CA TRP A 43 -17.47 41.39 21.77
C TRP A 43 -16.36 40.63 22.47
N LEU A 44 -15.29 41.34 22.82
CA LEU A 44 -14.15 40.78 23.52
C LEU A 44 -14.15 41.25 24.96
N VAL A 45 -13.75 40.36 25.86
CA VAL A 45 -13.42 40.74 27.23
C VAL A 45 -11.99 41.29 27.22
N THR A 46 -11.74 42.46 27.81
CA THR A 46 -10.39 43.02 27.88
C THR A 46 -9.45 42.10 28.65
N LYS A 47 -8.13 42.22 28.45
CA LYS A 47 -7.15 41.37 29.16
C LYS A 47 -7.27 41.51 30.68
N GLU A 48 -7.48 42.73 31.16
CA GLU A 48 -7.63 43.06 32.58
C GLU A 48 -8.88 42.42 33.16
N MET A 49 -10.00 42.51 32.44
CA MET A 49 -11.25 41.88 32.86
C MET A 49 -11.15 40.35 32.80
N TRP A 50 -10.48 39.79 31.80
CA TRP A 50 -10.27 38.35 31.71
C TRP A 50 -9.40 37.84 32.86
N GLN A 51 -8.38 38.60 33.26
CA GLN A 51 -7.58 38.32 34.44
C GLN A 51 -8.45 38.33 35.71
N LEU A 52 -9.32 39.34 35.87
CA LEU A 52 -10.25 39.42 36.98
C LEU A 52 -11.23 38.24 37.02
N VAL A 53 -11.77 37.84 35.86
CA VAL A 53 -12.64 36.66 35.73
C VAL A 53 -11.87 35.44 36.18
N LYS A 54 -10.66 35.18 35.67
CA LYS A 54 -9.85 34.01 36.07
C LYS A 54 -9.62 33.96 37.58
N GLU A 55 -9.20 35.07 38.18
CA GLU A 55 -8.90 35.14 39.62
C GLU A 55 -10.14 34.92 40.50
N ARG A 56 -11.28 35.50 40.12
CA ARG A 56 -12.49 35.46 40.95
C ARG A 56 -13.40 34.27 40.67
N SER A 57 -13.23 33.61 39.53
CA SER A 57 -14.07 32.48 39.11
C SER A 57 -13.60 31.10 39.57
N VAL A 58 -12.54 31.06 40.39
CA VAL A 58 -12.00 29.83 40.97
C VAL A 58 -12.93 29.26 42.04
N ASP A 59 -13.43 30.12 42.94
CA ASP A 59 -14.28 29.70 44.07
C ASP A 59 -15.79 29.76 43.77
N ARG A 60 -16.18 30.66 42.86
CA ARG A 60 -17.58 30.86 42.47
C ARG A 60 -17.65 31.19 40.98
N PRO A 61 -18.61 30.66 40.21
CA PRO A 61 -18.65 30.97 38.79
C PRO A 61 -18.87 32.46 38.50
N ALA A 62 -18.21 32.98 37.47
CA ALA A 62 -18.54 34.27 36.88
C ALA A 62 -19.74 34.11 35.94
N ILE A 63 -20.70 35.03 36.03
CA ILE A 63 -21.91 35.01 35.20
C ILE A 63 -21.83 36.17 34.21
N LEU A 64 -21.64 35.85 32.92
CA LEU A 64 -21.78 36.81 31.84
C LEU A 64 -23.25 36.84 31.41
N ARG A 65 -23.94 37.96 31.66
CA ARG A 65 -25.33 38.16 31.23
C ARG A 65 -25.36 39.08 30.02
N ILE A 66 -25.98 38.61 28.94
CA ILE A 66 -26.24 39.37 27.72
C ILE A 66 -27.70 39.81 27.77
N VAL A 67 -27.94 41.12 27.65
CA VAL A 67 -29.30 41.70 27.69
C VAL A 67 -29.54 42.44 26.38
N GLY A 68 -30.59 42.05 25.66
CA GLY A 68 -31.01 42.69 24.42
C GLY A 68 -32.08 43.75 24.68
N PHE A 69 -31.94 44.90 24.03
CA PHE A 69 -32.90 46.01 24.06
C PHE A 69 -33.36 46.32 22.64
N SER A 70 -34.58 46.82 22.46
CA SER A 70 -35.03 47.38 21.18
C SER A 70 -34.71 48.86 21.13
N SER A 71 -34.35 49.35 19.93
CA SER A 71 -34.19 50.78 19.66
C SER A 71 -35.43 51.61 20.02
N ASN A 72 -36.62 51.01 19.97
CA ASN A 72 -37.88 51.69 20.28
C ASN A 72 -38.21 51.69 21.78
N HIS A 73 -37.57 50.83 22.58
CA HIS A 73 -37.76 50.71 24.03
C HIS A 73 -36.41 50.45 24.72
N PRO A 74 -35.50 51.46 24.74
CA PRO A 74 -34.12 51.28 25.21
C PRO A 74 -34.02 50.93 26.71
N ASP A 75 -35.05 51.24 27.50
CA ASP A 75 -35.07 50.99 28.94
C ASP A 75 -35.70 49.66 29.33
N THR A 76 -36.27 48.91 28.36
CA THR A 76 -36.95 47.63 28.63
C THR A 76 -36.18 46.46 28.02
N PRO A 77 -35.63 45.53 28.83
CA PRO A 77 -35.02 44.31 28.33
C PRO A 77 -36.02 43.48 27.52
N LEU A 78 -35.69 43.16 26.27
CA LEU A 78 -36.50 42.30 25.41
C LEU A 78 -36.03 40.84 25.41
N SER A 79 -34.75 40.61 25.67
CA SER A 79 -34.18 39.27 25.75
C SER A 79 -33.05 39.23 26.75
N THR A 80 -32.83 38.07 27.35
CA THR A 80 -31.72 37.84 28.26
C THR A 80 -31.13 36.46 28.01
N GLY A 81 -29.80 36.40 27.84
CA GLY A 81 -29.02 35.17 27.88
C GLY A 81 -27.97 35.25 28.98
N HIS A 82 -27.50 34.11 29.46
CA HIS A 82 -26.37 34.08 30.37
C HIS A 82 -25.43 32.92 30.07
N VAL A 83 -24.14 33.13 30.34
CA VAL A 83 -23.07 32.13 30.27
C VAL A 83 -22.40 32.10 31.63
N THR A 84 -22.14 30.89 32.12
CA THR A 84 -21.45 30.65 33.38
C THR A 84 -20.02 30.20 33.08
N LEU A 85 -19.04 30.88 33.69
CA LEU A 85 -17.61 30.63 33.52
C LEU A 85 -17.02 30.23 34.87
N SER A 86 -16.18 29.19 34.89
CA SER A 86 -15.46 28.76 36.09
C SER A 86 -14.00 28.51 35.72
N THR A 87 -13.10 28.80 36.66
CA THR A 87 -11.65 28.59 36.49
C THR A 87 -11.22 27.40 37.33
N SER A 88 -10.69 26.37 36.69
CA SER A 88 -10.15 25.22 37.42
C SER A 88 -8.89 25.62 38.21
N ARG A 89 -8.73 25.02 39.39
CA ARG A 89 -7.49 25.09 40.18
C ARG A 89 -6.39 24.18 39.60
N ASP A 90 -6.79 23.17 38.85
CA ASP A 90 -5.88 22.19 38.28
C ASP A 90 -5.26 22.74 36.99
N PRO A 91 -3.93 22.87 36.90
CA PRO A 91 -3.29 23.24 35.64
C PRO A 91 -3.46 22.10 34.63
N VAL A 92 -3.50 22.43 33.33
CA VAL A 92 -3.37 21.39 32.29
C VAL A 92 -1.98 20.75 32.35
N GLY A 93 -0.94 21.56 32.62
CA GLY A 93 0.32 21.12 33.22
C GLY A 93 1.27 20.33 32.34
N ALA A 94 0.89 19.97 31.11
CA ALA A 94 1.72 19.23 30.18
C ALA A 94 1.40 19.59 28.72
N PRO A 95 2.39 19.56 27.81
CA PRO A 95 2.15 19.69 26.39
C PRO A 95 1.47 18.43 25.81
N ILE A 96 0.81 18.62 24.67
CA ILE A 96 0.08 17.58 23.95
C ILE A 96 0.81 17.32 22.62
N PHE A 97 1.31 16.11 22.43
CA PHE A 97 1.82 15.64 21.16
C PHE A 97 0.68 15.08 20.31
N TYR A 98 0.66 15.38 19.02
CA TYR A 98 -0.42 14.94 18.13
C TYR A 98 0.00 14.94 16.67
N ARG A 99 -0.79 14.24 15.86
CA ARG A 99 -0.64 14.20 14.41
C ARG A 99 -1.55 15.24 13.76
N ASP A 100 -0.96 16.03 12.88
CA ASP A 100 -1.59 17.06 12.06
C ASP A 100 -1.65 16.56 10.61
N VAL A 101 -2.85 16.28 10.09
CA VAL A 101 -3.04 15.48 8.87
C VAL A 101 -3.80 16.24 7.78
N PRO A 102 -3.32 16.24 6.52
CA PRO A 102 -4.15 16.65 5.39
C PRO A 102 -5.22 15.59 5.13
N LEU A 103 -6.51 15.91 5.18
CA LEU A 103 -7.54 14.93 4.81
C LEU A 103 -7.65 14.89 3.28
N ALA A 104 -7.21 13.80 2.67
CA ALA A 104 -7.34 13.54 1.23
C ALA A 104 -7.48 12.02 1.00
N PRO A 105 -8.70 11.49 0.77
CA PRO A 105 -8.93 10.05 0.73
C PRO A 105 -8.17 9.39 -0.44
N SER A 106 -7.61 8.21 -0.18
CA SER A 106 -6.99 7.36 -1.21
C SER A 106 -7.95 6.27 -1.70
N ALA A 107 -7.61 5.63 -2.82
CA ALA A 107 -8.33 4.43 -3.26
C ALA A 107 -8.28 3.33 -2.19
N THR A 108 -9.40 2.63 -1.97
CA THR A 108 -9.45 1.56 -0.96
C THR A 108 -8.62 0.37 -1.41
N GLU A 109 -7.73 -0.08 -0.55
CA GLU A 109 -7.00 -1.34 -0.68
C GLU A 109 -7.40 -2.25 0.49
N ARG A 110 -7.89 -3.46 0.19
CA ARG A 110 -8.48 -4.35 1.20
C ARG A 110 -7.44 -4.78 2.22
N GLY A 111 -7.77 -4.63 3.50
CA GLY A 111 -6.87 -5.00 4.59
C GLY A 111 -5.67 -4.06 4.79
N VAL A 112 -5.58 -2.96 4.03
CA VAL A 112 -4.45 -2.04 4.08
C VAL A 112 -4.89 -0.68 4.60
N ILE A 113 -4.35 -0.26 5.74
CA ILE A 113 -4.65 1.04 6.35
C ILE A 113 -3.84 2.12 5.61
N LYS A 114 -4.47 2.69 4.57
CA LYS A 114 -3.93 3.77 3.72
C LYS A 114 -4.87 4.97 3.72
N PRO A 115 -4.87 5.82 4.77
CA PRO A 115 -5.80 6.95 4.86
C PRO A 115 -5.59 8.01 3.78
N LEU A 116 -4.36 8.12 3.25
CA LEU A 116 -3.93 9.14 2.31
C LEU A 116 -3.22 8.55 1.09
N SER A 117 -3.28 9.24 -0.04
CA SER A 117 -2.43 8.89 -1.18
C SER A 117 -0.96 9.20 -0.86
N GLU A 118 -0.04 8.52 -1.54
CA GLU A 118 1.41 8.67 -1.31
C GLU A 118 1.90 10.11 -1.48
N ALA A 119 1.25 10.89 -2.35
CA ALA A 119 1.58 12.30 -2.57
C ALA A 119 1.34 13.19 -1.33
N PHE A 120 0.43 12.81 -0.43
CA PHE A 120 0.12 13.58 0.78
C PHE A 120 0.83 13.06 2.04
N LEU A 121 1.50 11.90 1.99
CA LEU A 121 2.22 11.34 3.14
C LEU A 121 3.29 12.30 3.71
N PRO A 122 4.15 12.94 2.89
CA PRO A 122 5.16 13.87 3.41
C PRO A 122 4.55 15.10 4.10
N LEU A 123 3.30 15.43 3.77
CA LEU A 123 2.60 16.58 4.35
C LEU A 123 2.01 16.30 5.73
N ILE A 124 2.06 15.05 6.23
CA ILE A 124 1.71 14.76 7.62
C ILE A 124 2.76 15.40 8.53
N ALA A 125 2.30 16.10 9.57
CA ALA A 125 3.14 16.70 10.57
C ALA A 125 2.85 16.10 11.95
N TRP A 126 3.87 16.03 12.82
CA TRP A 126 3.69 15.77 14.24
C TRP A 126 4.08 17.02 15.00
N ARG A 127 3.21 17.44 15.91
CA ARG A 127 3.31 18.73 16.57
C ARG A 127 3.19 18.58 18.07
N LEU A 128 3.72 19.56 18.78
CA LEU A 128 3.63 19.69 20.22
C LEU A 128 2.87 20.97 20.57
N ARG A 129 1.79 20.85 21.32
CA ARG A 129 0.94 21.95 21.77
C ARG A 129 1.04 22.12 23.28
N ASP A 130 1.71 23.17 23.74
CA ASP A 130 1.53 23.69 25.10
C ASP A 130 0.45 24.77 25.07
N ILE A 131 -0.68 24.55 25.74
CA ILE A 131 -1.83 25.46 25.69
C ILE A 131 -1.53 26.87 26.20
N SER A 132 -0.43 27.09 26.92
CA SER A 132 0.02 28.42 27.34
C SER A 132 0.67 29.23 26.21
N GLN A 133 1.13 28.54 25.15
CA GLN A 133 1.73 29.13 23.95
C GLN A 133 0.65 29.52 22.92
N PRO A 134 0.92 30.47 22.01
CA PRO A 134 -0.05 30.90 21.00
C PRO A 134 -0.30 29.86 19.90
N GLU A 135 0.70 29.02 19.60
CA GLU A 135 0.69 28.07 18.49
C GLU A 135 1.37 26.74 18.88
N SER A 136 1.45 25.82 17.92
CA SER A 136 2.03 24.48 18.11
C SER A 136 3.38 24.39 17.41
N ARG A 137 4.38 23.77 18.07
CA ARG A 137 5.70 23.52 17.48
C ARG A 137 5.65 22.29 16.57
N LEU A 138 6.24 22.40 15.39
CA LEU A 138 6.48 21.26 14.51
C LEU A 138 7.65 20.43 15.04
N LEU A 139 7.46 19.14 15.28
CA LEU A 139 8.51 18.22 15.72
C LEU A 139 9.00 17.31 14.60
N LEU A 140 8.13 16.90 13.69
CA LEU A 140 8.43 15.97 12.59
C LEU A 140 7.53 16.26 11.38
N THR A 141 8.08 16.10 10.19
CA THR A 141 7.39 16.22 8.88
C THR A 141 8.15 15.38 7.86
N ASP A 142 7.64 15.31 6.63
CA ASP A 142 8.33 14.73 5.46
C ASP A 142 8.63 13.23 5.56
N LEU A 143 7.96 12.52 6.47
CA LEU A 143 8.00 11.06 6.48
C LEU A 143 7.32 10.48 5.24
N LEU A 144 8.04 9.63 4.52
CA LEU A 144 7.52 8.89 3.37
C LEU A 144 6.63 7.69 3.75
N THR A 145 6.51 7.42 5.04
CA THR A 145 5.70 6.33 5.58
C THR A 145 4.66 6.85 6.56
N CYS A 146 3.63 6.04 6.81
CA CYS A 146 2.63 6.40 7.80
C CYS A 146 3.20 6.14 9.20
N ALA A 147 3.19 7.13 10.08
CA ALA A 147 3.59 6.96 11.48
C ALA A 147 2.42 7.35 12.40
N ASN A 148 1.55 6.37 12.66
CA ASN A 148 0.23 6.67 13.19
C ASN A 148 0.18 6.61 14.71
N CYS A 149 0.30 5.41 15.27
CA CYS A 149 0.10 5.19 16.69
C CYS A 149 1.34 5.61 17.45
N HIS A 150 1.14 6.27 18.58
CA HIS A 150 2.22 6.64 19.48
C HIS A 150 1.74 6.63 20.93
N SER A 151 2.69 6.49 21.85
CA SER A 151 2.47 6.55 23.29
C SER A 151 3.76 6.89 24.00
N PHE A 152 3.64 7.39 25.21
CA PHE A 152 4.76 7.67 26.09
C PHE A 152 4.70 6.79 27.34
N SER A 153 5.86 6.50 27.93
CA SER A 153 5.94 6.04 29.33
C SER A 153 5.34 7.09 30.27
N ASP A 154 5.02 6.71 31.50
CA ASP A 154 4.31 7.57 32.46
C ASP A 154 5.12 8.84 32.82
N ASP A 155 6.44 8.70 32.87
CA ASP A 155 7.40 9.80 33.07
C ASP A 155 7.72 10.60 31.79
N GLY A 156 7.12 10.22 30.65
CA GLY A 156 7.35 10.84 29.35
C GLY A 156 8.75 10.65 28.78
N THR A 157 9.59 9.77 29.34
CA THR A 157 10.99 9.58 28.91
C THR A 157 11.18 8.61 27.75
N THR A 158 10.20 7.75 27.48
CA THR A 158 10.24 6.79 26.37
C THR A 158 9.09 7.05 25.42
N LEU A 159 9.39 7.21 24.13
CA LEU A 159 8.41 7.30 23.05
C LEU A 159 8.34 5.95 22.34
N GLY A 160 7.14 5.39 22.26
CA GLY A 160 6.81 4.34 21.30
C GLY A 160 6.00 4.91 20.16
N MET A 161 6.40 4.65 18.91
CA MET A 161 5.76 5.22 17.73
C MET A 161 5.85 4.26 16.55
N ASP A 162 4.74 4.06 15.84
CA ASP A 162 4.77 3.34 14.57
C ASP A 162 5.69 4.08 13.60
N VAL A 163 6.58 3.36 12.93
CA VAL A 163 7.41 3.89 11.85
C VAL A 163 7.28 2.89 10.71
N ASP A 164 6.07 2.82 10.12
CA ASP A 164 5.72 1.83 9.10
C ASP A 164 6.87 1.69 8.11
N GLY A 165 7.30 0.46 7.85
CA GLY A 165 8.38 0.18 6.92
C GLY A 165 7.94 0.42 5.46
N PRO A 166 8.90 0.53 4.53
CA PRO A 166 8.66 0.37 3.11
C PRO A 166 7.82 -0.88 2.84
N SER A 167 7.07 -0.86 1.73
CA SER A 167 6.64 -2.14 1.10
C SER A 167 5.61 -2.92 1.90
N GLY A 168 4.92 -2.19 2.78
CA GLY A 168 3.86 -2.73 3.60
C GLY A 168 4.36 -3.63 4.71
N ASP A 169 5.60 -3.47 5.22
CA ASP A 169 5.87 -3.83 6.63
C ASP A 169 5.23 -2.76 7.54
N LYS A 170 3.90 -2.83 7.63
CA LYS A 170 3.10 -2.04 8.57
C LYS A 170 3.39 -2.37 10.04
N GLY A 171 4.31 -3.31 10.33
CA GLY A 171 4.65 -3.79 11.66
C GLY A 171 5.86 -3.11 12.30
N ALA A 172 6.49 -2.13 11.67
CA ALA A 172 7.67 -1.47 12.24
C ALA A 172 7.29 -0.46 13.33
N TYR A 173 7.92 -0.60 14.51
CA TYR A 173 7.62 0.19 15.71
C TYR A 173 8.92 0.66 16.36
N ALA A 174 9.06 1.97 16.53
CA ALA A 174 10.20 2.58 17.20
C ALA A 174 9.95 2.68 18.71
N ILE A 175 10.96 2.34 19.52
CA ILE A 175 10.97 2.57 20.96
C ILE A 175 12.25 3.34 21.32
N VAL A 176 12.12 4.64 21.56
CA VAL A 176 13.25 5.58 21.64
C VAL A 176 13.17 6.43 22.91
N PRO A 177 14.31 6.77 23.54
CA PRO A 177 14.31 7.78 24.60
C PRO A 177 13.92 9.17 24.05
N VAL A 178 13.03 9.85 24.76
CA VAL A 178 12.67 11.24 24.49
C VAL A 178 13.81 12.15 24.94
N ALA A 179 14.38 12.88 23.99
CA ALA A 179 15.38 13.90 24.20
C ALA A 179 14.97 15.20 23.51
N ARG A 180 15.69 16.30 23.81
CA ARG A 180 15.49 17.61 23.19
C ARG A 180 15.46 17.52 21.66
N GLU A 181 16.40 16.76 21.09
CA GLU A 181 16.32 16.26 19.72
C GLU A 181 16.27 14.74 19.78
N THR A 182 15.10 14.17 19.55
CA THR A 182 14.91 12.71 19.53
C THR A 182 15.33 12.18 18.16
N ILE A 183 16.17 11.15 18.13
CA ILE A 183 16.68 10.55 16.89
C ILE A 183 16.26 9.08 16.88
N ILE A 184 15.51 8.67 15.86
CA ILE A 184 15.07 7.28 15.66
C ILE A 184 16.01 6.62 14.65
N GLU A 185 16.88 5.75 15.15
CA GLU A 185 17.82 4.96 14.35
C GLU A 185 17.29 3.52 14.15
N GLN A 186 17.93 2.76 13.26
CA GLN A 186 17.53 1.38 12.99
C GLN A 186 17.55 0.47 14.23
N LYS A 187 18.47 0.72 15.16
CA LYS A 187 18.56 -0.03 16.44
C LYS A 187 17.35 0.17 17.35
N ASP A 188 16.60 1.25 17.14
CA ASP A 188 15.43 1.61 17.94
C ASP A 188 14.13 1.01 17.36
N ILE A 189 14.20 0.41 16.16
CA ILE A 189 13.05 -0.18 15.46
C ILE A 189 12.98 -1.68 15.73
N ILE A 190 11.79 -2.14 16.10
CA ILE A 190 11.40 -3.55 16.06
C ILE A 190 10.40 -3.77 14.93
N SER A 191 10.27 -5.00 14.44
CA SER A 191 9.19 -5.38 13.55
C SER A 191 8.28 -6.40 14.22
N TRP A 192 7.00 -6.09 14.34
CA TRP A 192 5.98 -7.04 14.78
C TRP A 192 5.88 -8.26 13.85
N ASN A 193 6.37 -8.14 12.61
CA ASN A 193 6.48 -9.26 11.67
C ASN A 193 7.56 -10.28 12.03
N SER A 194 8.48 -9.95 12.94
CA SER A 194 9.47 -10.89 13.49
C SER A 194 8.86 -11.85 14.52
N PHE A 195 7.59 -11.70 14.86
CA PHE A 195 6.87 -12.65 15.71
C PHE A 195 6.85 -14.05 15.08
N SER A 196 7.37 -15.05 15.80
CA SER A 196 7.51 -16.42 15.31
C SER A 196 6.20 -17.22 15.27
N GLY A 197 5.20 -16.85 16.09
CA GLY A 197 3.90 -17.52 16.16
C GLY A 197 2.89 -17.06 15.10
N LYS A 198 3.35 -16.43 14.01
CA LYS A 198 2.49 -15.98 12.91
C LYS A 198 2.19 -17.11 11.91
N PRO A 199 0.97 -17.18 11.35
CA PRO A 199 0.71 -18.09 10.24
C PRO A 199 1.62 -17.81 9.04
N PRO A 200 2.03 -18.83 8.26
CA PRO A 200 2.87 -18.63 7.08
C PRO A 200 2.28 -17.60 6.09
N GLY A 201 3.07 -16.58 5.75
CA GLY A 201 2.65 -15.51 4.84
C GLY A 201 1.72 -14.46 5.45
N HIS A 202 1.36 -14.55 6.72
CA HIS A 202 0.59 -13.52 7.43
C HIS A 202 1.52 -12.38 7.88
N LYS A 203 1.04 -11.14 7.75
CA LYS A 203 1.73 -9.95 8.27
C LYS A 203 1.01 -9.42 9.51
N THR A 204 1.79 -8.99 10.50
CA THR A 204 1.33 -8.31 11.70
C THR A 204 1.57 -6.82 11.55
N ILE A 205 0.53 -6.01 11.81
CA ILE A 205 0.59 -4.54 11.73
C ILE A 205 1.00 -3.97 13.10
N GLY A 206 0.61 -4.59 14.20
CA GLY A 206 0.80 -4.01 15.52
C GLY A 206 -0.21 -2.90 15.80
N PHE A 207 -1.50 -3.24 15.75
CA PHE A 207 -2.59 -2.27 15.86
C PHE A 207 -2.62 -1.51 17.21
N LEU A 208 -2.45 -0.19 17.16
CA LEU A 208 -2.52 0.76 18.29
C LEU A 208 -1.64 0.38 19.49
N SER A 209 -0.38 0.01 19.19
CA SER A 209 0.64 -0.38 20.17
C SER A 209 0.86 0.67 21.28
N ARG A 210 1.12 0.22 22.52
CA ARG A 210 1.36 1.07 23.69
C ARG A 210 2.58 0.65 24.51
N ILE A 211 3.40 1.64 24.87
CA ILE A 211 4.51 1.50 25.83
C ILE A 211 3.99 1.37 27.26
N SER A 212 4.63 0.51 28.06
CA SER A 212 4.33 0.35 29.49
C SER A 212 4.73 1.58 30.30
N PRO A 213 4.16 1.79 31.50
CA PRO A 213 4.47 2.95 32.34
C PRO A 213 5.97 3.14 32.62
N ASP A 214 6.71 2.03 32.80
CA ASP A 214 8.16 1.99 33.03
C ASP A 214 9.01 2.02 31.74
N GLY A 215 8.38 2.02 30.57
CA GLY A 215 9.04 1.99 29.29
C GLY A 215 9.62 0.64 28.87
N ARG A 216 9.53 -0.43 29.69
CA ARG A 216 10.18 -1.73 29.41
C ARG A 216 9.47 -2.54 28.32
N TYR A 217 8.15 -2.53 28.30
CA TYR A 217 7.33 -3.36 27.44
C TYR A 217 6.60 -2.51 26.41
N ALA A 218 6.29 -3.10 25.26
CA ALA A 218 5.29 -2.59 24.32
C ALA A 218 4.22 -3.66 24.13
N VAL A 219 2.94 -3.31 24.35
CA VAL A 219 1.81 -4.22 24.08
C VAL A 219 1.15 -3.83 22.76
N THR A 220 0.66 -4.81 22.02
CA THR A 220 0.01 -4.61 20.72
C THR A 220 -1.00 -5.71 20.40
N THR A 221 -1.68 -5.56 19.26
CA THR A 221 -2.42 -6.64 18.61
C THR A 221 -1.50 -7.36 17.61
N LEU A 222 -1.32 -8.67 17.76
CA LEU A 222 -0.58 -9.53 16.83
C LEU A 222 -1.53 -10.33 15.93
N ASN A 223 -1.05 -10.74 14.75
CA ASN A 223 -1.78 -11.61 13.82
C ASN A 223 -3.18 -11.07 13.44
N GLU A 224 -3.31 -9.75 13.33
CA GLU A 224 -4.59 -9.12 13.06
C GLU A 224 -5.04 -9.30 11.60
N SER A 225 -6.36 -9.23 11.42
CA SER A 225 -6.98 -8.99 10.12
C SER A 225 -7.89 -7.80 10.27
N VAL A 226 -7.66 -6.75 9.49
CA VAL A 226 -8.41 -5.50 9.61
C VAL A 226 -9.44 -5.38 8.49
N TYR A 227 -10.65 -4.97 8.84
CA TYR A 227 -11.57 -4.42 7.86
C TYR A 227 -11.15 -2.98 7.57
N VAL A 228 -11.05 -2.61 6.30
CA VAL A 228 -10.76 -1.24 5.86
C VAL A 228 -11.68 -0.88 4.71
N GLN A 229 -12.27 0.32 4.80
CA GLN A 229 -13.02 0.94 3.71
C GLN A 229 -12.78 2.45 3.73
N ASN A 230 -12.40 3.01 2.57
CA ASN A 230 -12.32 4.46 2.37
C ASN A 230 -13.62 4.98 1.72
N PHE A 231 -13.97 6.21 2.04
CA PHE A 231 -15.14 6.94 1.56
C PHE A 231 -14.74 8.33 1.06
N LYS A 232 -15.63 8.96 0.29
CA LYS A 232 -15.46 10.35 -0.17
C LYS A 232 -16.00 11.39 0.81
N ASP A 233 -16.76 10.98 1.83
CA ASP A 233 -17.27 11.89 2.86
C ASP A 233 -16.16 12.26 3.86
N TYR A 234 -15.75 13.52 3.85
CA TYR A 234 -14.66 14.06 4.67
C TYR A 234 -14.89 13.95 6.18
N ARG A 235 -16.16 13.88 6.59
CA ARG A 235 -16.51 13.72 7.99
C ARG A 235 -16.07 12.34 8.48
N PHE A 236 -16.13 11.32 7.62
CA PHE A 236 -15.75 9.94 7.92
C PHE A 236 -15.14 9.27 6.68
N LEU A 237 -13.93 9.70 6.30
CA LEU A 237 -13.31 9.30 5.03
C LEU A 237 -12.72 7.88 5.03
N GLN A 238 -12.56 7.28 6.20
CA GLN A 238 -12.08 5.92 6.35
C GLN A 238 -12.64 5.32 7.63
N VAL A 239 -13.05 4.07 7.55
CA VAL A 239 -13.27 3.21 8.71
C VAL A 239 -12.28 2.06 8.63
N PHE A 240 -11.67 1.75 9.78
CA PHE A 240 -10.83 0.59 9.91
C PHE A 240 -10.92 0.04 11.33
N TYR A 241 -10.97 -1.28 11.47
CA TYR A 241 -10.98 -1.94 12.78
C TYR A 241 -10.57 -3.43 12.68
N PRO A 242 -9.92 -3.99 13.71
CA PRO A 242 -9.51 -5.40 13.71
C PRO A 242 -10.69 -6.36 13.83
N THR A 243 -10.83 -7.29 12.88
CA THR A 243 -11.83 -8.38 12.92
C THR A 243 -11.27 -9.68 13.47
N ARG A 244 -9.94 -9.79 13.55
CA ARG A 244 -9.14 -10.86 14.14
C ARG A 244 -7.89 -10.24 14.74
N GLY A 245 -7.27 -10.92 15.69
CA GLY A 245 -5.99 -10.52 16.28
C GLY A 245 -5.93 -10.87 17.76
N ILE A 246 -4.75 -11.21 18.24
CA ILE A 246 -4.51 -11.57 19.64
C ILE A 246 -3.69 -10.49 20.34
N LEU A 247 -3.72 -10.41 21.67
CA LEU A 247 -2.76 -9.55 22.35
C LEU A 247 -1.38 -10.19 22.38
N GLY A 248 -0.36 -9.37 22.18
CA GLY A 248 1.02 -9.74 22.41
C GLY A 248 1.82 -8.56 22.92
N TYR A 249 3.06 -8.84 23.29
CA TYR A 249 3.96 -7.84 23.84
C TYR A 249 5.39 -8.07 23.39
N TYR A 250 6.16 -7.00 23.37
CA TYR A 250 7.61 -6.98 23.23
C TYR A 250 8.26 -6.67 24.57
N ASP A 251 9.27 -7.43 24.97
CA ASP A 251 10.13 -7.14 26.14
C ASP A 251 11.47 -6.58 25.67
N ARG A 252 11.78 -5.32 26.01
CA ARG A 252 13.05 -4.68 25.65
C ARG A 252 14.28 -5.32 26.29
N THR A 253 14.10 -6.09 27.37
CA THR A 253 15.22 -6.78 28.05
C THR A 253 15.59 -8.08 27.35
N THR A 254 14.60 -8.85 26.89
CA THR A 254 14.88 -10.13 26.20
C THR A 254 14.88 -10.01 24.69
N HIS A 255 14.37 -8.90 24.15
CA HIS A 255 14.16 -8.64 22.72
C HIS A 255 13.20 -9.64 22.05
N GLU A 256 12.27 -10.21 22.82
CA GLU A 256 11.30 -11.19 22.33
C GLU A 256 9.91 -10.59 22.16
N ILE A 257 9.20 -11.05 21.12
CA ILE A 257 7.77 -10.80 20.92
C ILE A 257 7.02 -12.07 21.28
N LYS A 258 6.06 -11.98 22.20
CA LYS A 258 5.27 -13.12 22.70
C LYS A 258 3.77 -12.81 22.68
N PRO A 259 2.91 -13.83 22.43
CA PRO A 259 1.49 -13.69 22.72
C PRO A 259 1.31 -13.56 24.24
N LEU A 260 0.26 -12.85 24.67
CA LEU A 260 -0.07 -12.73 26.08
C LEU A 260 -1.03 -13.87 26.49
N PRO A 261 -0.59 -14.84 27.32
CA PRO A 261 -1.44 -15.99 27.66
C PRO A 261 -2.77 -15.58 28.30
N GLY A 262 -3.86 -16.12 27.76
CA GLY A 262 -5.23 -15.79 28.16
C GLY A 262 -5.89 -14.71 27.32
N ALA A 263 -5.12 -13.98 26.50
CA ALA A 263 -5.61 -13.07 25.46
C ALA A 263 -5.04 -13.45 24.08
N ASP A 264 -4.85 -14.75 23.85
CA ASP A 264 -4.24 -15.37 22.68
C ASP A 264 -5.15 -16.36 21.94
N ASP A 265 -6.45 -16.34 22.23
CA ASP A 265 -7.46 -17.19 21.59
C ASP A 265 -7.92 -16.60 20.23
N PRO A 266 -7.67 -17.28 19.09
CA PRO A 266 -8.00 -16.77 17.75
C PRO A 266 -9.51 -16.79 17.41
N SER A 267 -10.34 -17.36 18.28
CA SER A 267 -11.81 -17.24 18.19
C SER A 267 -12.30 -15.85 18.59
N PHE A 268 -11.45 -15.06 19.24
CA PHE A 268 -11.70 -13.66 19.56
C PHE A 268 -10.78 -12.73 18.75
N VAL A 269 -11.16 -11.47 18.73
CA VAL A 269 -10.27 -10.37 18.41
C VAL A 269 -10.03 -9.56 19.68
N HIS A 270 -8.77 -9.21 19.90
CA HIS A 270 -8.33 -8.35 20.97
C HIS A 270 -7.61 -7.14 20.37
N CYS A 271 -7.95 -5.93 20.80
CA CYS A 271 -7.32 -4.71 20.30
C CYS A 271 -7.37 -3.57 21.33
N ASP A 272 -6.80 -2.42 20.97
CA ASP A 272 -6.73 -1.21 21.81
C ASP A 272 -6.16 -1.45 23.22
N PRO A 273 -5.02 -2.15 23.35
CA PRO A 273 -4.47 -2.39 24.68
C PRO A 273 -4.01 -1.08 25.31
N VAL A 274 -4.26 -0.92 26.60
CA VAL A 274 -3.77 0.19 27.43
C VAL A 274 -3.33 -0.35 28.78
N TRP A 275 -2.20 0.14 29.27
CA TRP A 275 -1.68 -0.22 30.58
C TRP A 275 -2.43 0.53 31.69
N THR A 276 -2.64 -0.13 32.82
CA THR A 276 -2.93 0.59 34.06
C THR A 276 -1.68 1.35 34.53
N PRO A 277 -1.81 2.48 35.26
CA PRO A 277 -0.65 3.28 35.69
C PRO A 277 0.38 2.52 36.52
N ASP A 278 -0.06 1.51 37.27
CA ASP A 278 0.82 0.62 38.05
C ASP A 278 1.53 -0.47 37.22
N GLY A 279 1.23 -0.57 35.92
CA GLY A 279 1.78 -1.58 35.00
C GLY A 279 1.29 -3.02 35.28
N GLN A 280 0.36 -3.23 36.21
CA GLN A 280 -0.04 -4.58 36.64
C GLN A 280 -1.08 -5.22 35.72
N TYR A 281 -1.92 -4.41 35.07
CA TYR A 281 -3.01 -4.87 34.22
C TYR A 281 -2.97 -4.22 32.84
N ILE A 282 -3.53 -4.94 31.87
CA ILE A 282 -3.81 -4.44 30.53
C ILE A 282 -5.33 -4.41 30.35
N ILE A 283 -5.86 -3.26 29.98
CA ILE A 283 -7.25 -3.08 29.56
C ILE A 283 -7.29 -3.09 28.04
N PHE A 284 -8.26 -3.77 27.45
CA PHE A 284 -8.33 -3.96 25.99
C PHE A 284 -9.77 -4.20 25.54
N ALA A 285 -10.03 -3.97 24.25
CA ALA A 285 -11.28 -4.28 23.59
C ALA A 285 -11.29 -5.74 23.11
N ARG A 286 -12.39 -6.46 23.33
CA ARG A 286 -12.59 -7.87 22.92
C ARG A 286 -13.92 -8.05 22.21
N ALA A 287 -13.92 -8.80 21.12
CA ALA A 287 -15.12 -9.27 20.43
C ALA A 287 -14.90 -10.67 19.84
N GLU A 288 -15.95 -11.33 19.38
CA GLU A 288 -15.82 -12.55 18.56
C GLU A 288 -15.10 -12.24 17.24
N ALA A 289 -14.19 -13.12 16.83
CA ALA A 289 -13.46 -12.98 15.58
C ALA A 289 -14.37 -13.18 14.36
N ARG A 290 -14.22 -12.35 13.33
CA ARG A 290 -15.01 -12.40 12.10
C ARG A 290 -14.11 -12.33 10.87
N ASN A 291 -14.63 -12.77 9.71
CA ASN A 291 -13.96 -12.54 8.44
C ASN A 291 -14.16 -11.07 8.03
N PRO A 292 -13.11 -10.29 7.74
CA PRO A 292 -13.26 -8.90 7.33
C PRO A 292 -13.98 -8.75 5.99
N TYR A 293 -13.88 -9.73 5.10
CA TYR A 293 -14.50 -9.70 3.77
C TYR A 293 -15.14 -11.07 3.47
N PRO A 294 -16.35 -11.37 4.00
CA PRO A 294 -17.01 -12.66 3.79
C PRO A 294 -17.35 -12.90 2.31
N PRO A 295 -17.55 -14.17 1.88
CA PRO A 295 -17.99 -14.48 0.52
C PRO A 295 -19.24 -13.69 0.12
N GLY A 296 -19.22 -13.05 -1.05
CA GLY A 296 -20.30 -12.18 -1.52
C GLY A 296 -20.30 -10.75 -0.97
N TYR A 297 -19.26 -10.36 -0.21
CA TYR A 297 -19.08 -9.00 0.32
C TYR A 297 -19.30 -7.91 -0.73
N GLN A 298 -20.18 -6.95 -0.39
CA GLN A 298 -20.40 -5.71 -1.13
C GLN A 298 -19.71 -4.55 -0.40
N PRO A 299 -18.97 -3.68 -1.11
CA PRO A 299 -18.34 -2.53 -0.48
C PRO A 299 -19.34 -1.61 0.23
N ALA A 300 -19.10 -1.34 1.51
CA ALA A 300 -19.84 -0.33 2.25
C ALA A 300 -19.74 1.04 1.56
N GLN A 301 -20.83 1.81 1.58
CA GLN A 301 -20.91 3.11 0.91
C GLN A 301 -20.69 4.30 1.85
N ARG A 302 -20.82 4.08 3.17
CA ARG A 302 -20.62 5.08 4.22
C ARG A 302 -20.19 4.43 5.54
N ALA A 303 -19.72 5.24 6.49
CA ALA A 303 -19.52 4.76 7.85
C ALA A 303 -20.87 4.35 8.49
N ASN A 304 -20.86 3.22 9.21
CA ASN A 304 -22.03 2.54 9.78
C ASN A 304 -22.97 1.93 8.73
N ASP A 305 -22.45 1.59 7.55
CA ASP A 305 -23.22 0.82 6.57
C ASP A 305 -23.48 -0.60 7.10
N PRO A 306 -24.71 -1.13 7.00
CA PRO A 306 -25.00 -2.53 7.34
C PRO A 306 -24.16 -3.56 6.57
N ALA A 307 -23.60 -3.18 5.40
CA ALA A 307 -22.69 -4.03 4.63
C ALA A 307 -21.31 -4.22 5.28
N GLU A 308 -20.94 -3.36 6.24
CA GLU A 308 -19.73 -3.55 7.03
C GLU A 308 -19.82 -4.85 7.88
N PRO A 309 -18.69 -5.51 8.18
CA PRO A 309 -18.65 -6.54 9.21
C PRO A 309 -19.18 -6.00 10.55
N GLN A 310 -20.30 -6.55 11.00
CA GLN A 310 -20.89 -6.12 12.26
C GLN A 310 -20.09 -6.70 13.43
N ILE A 311 -19.43 -5.86 14.23
CA ILE A 311 -18.62 -6.23 15.38
C ILE A 311 -18.85 -5.24 16.52
N GLN A 312 -19.01 -5.76 17.74
CA GLN A 312 -19.24 -4.98 18.95
C GLN A 312 -18.23 -5.41 20.01
N TYR A 313 -17.31 -4.51 20.36
CA TYR A 313 -16.30 -4.81 21.38
C TYR A 313 -16.81 -4.51 22.79
N SER A 314 -16.36 -5.33 23.73
CA SER A 314 -16.49 -5.14 25.17
C SER A 314 -15.11 -4.90 25.78
N LEU A 315 -15.01 -4.07 26.81
CA LEU A 315 -13.73 -3.82 27.48
C LEU A 315 -13.41 -4.87 28.53
N TYR A 316 -12.25 -5.50 28.44
CA TYR A 316 -11.74 -6.48 29.39
C TYR A 316 -10.47 -5.96 30.06
N ARG A 317 -10.15 -6.52 31.22
CA ARG A 317 -8.84 -6.39 31.87
C ARG A 317 -8.20 -7.75 32.06
N ILE A 318 -6.88 -7.84 31.94
CA ILE A 318 -6.09 -9.04 32.18
C ILE A 318 -4.84 -8.66 32.99
N PRO A 319 -4.44 -9.43 34.01
CA PRO A 319 -3.17 -9.18 34.69
C PRO A 319 -2.01 -9.46 33.73
N PHE A 320 -1.00 -8.59 33.70
CA PHE A 320 0.16 -8.77 32.82
C PHE A 320 1.14 -9.81 33.38
N ASN A 321 1.40 -9.77 34.70
CA ASN A 321 2.25 -10.73 35.42
C ASN A 321 3.61 -10.99 34.74
N GLU A 322 4.31 -9.91 34.33
CA GLU A 322 5.58 -9.99 33.58
C GLU A 322 5.46 -10.84 32.29
N GLY A 323 4.31 -10.75 31.62
CA GLY A 323 4.02 -11.49 30.40
C GLY A 323 3.47 -12.90 30.61
N ARG A 324 3.33 -13.39 31.85
CA ARG A 324 2.66 -14.68 32.13
C ARG A 324 1.15 -14.62 31.89
N GLY A 325 0.58 -13.42 31.80
CA GLY A 325 -0.85 -13.22 31.55
C GLY A 325 -1.75 -13.71 32.69
N GLY A 326 -2.98 -14.08 32.35
CA GLY A 326 -3.97 -14.58 33.30
C GLY A 326 -5.37 -14.68 32.67
N THR A 327 -6.42 -14.64 33.47
CA THR A 327 -7.80 -14.74 32.96
C THR A 327 -8.37 -13.35 32.67
N PRO A 328 -8.79 -13.05 31.43
CA PRO A 328 -9.50 -11.81 31.12
C PRO A 328 -10.81 -11.69 31.90
N GLN A 329 -11.08 -10.52 32.45
CA GLN A 329 -12.30 -10.19 33.17
C GLN A 329 -13.01 -9.02 32.49
N PRO A 330 -14.31 -9.10 32.20
CA PRO A 330 -15.06 -7.97 31.63
C PRO A 330 -15.11 -6.80 32.62
N ILE A 331 -15.05 -5.59 32.09
CA ILE A 331 -15.23 -4.36 32.86
C ILE A 331 -16.72 -4.03 32.87
N GLU A 332 -17.34 -4.13 34.05
CA GLU A 332 -18.75 -3.80 34.26
C GLU A 332 -19.03 -2.35 33.81
N GLY A 333 -20.14 -2.13 33.10
CA GLY A 333 -20.53 -0.84 32.50
C GLY A 333 -19.97 -0.59 31.10
N ALA A 334 -18.83 -1.21 30.75
CA ALA A 334 -18.19 -1.09 29.45
C ALA A 334 -18.10 -2.42 28.68
N SER A 335 -18.84 -3.44 29.12
CA SER A 335 -18.93 -4.76 28.50
C SER A 335 -20.38 -5.19 28.33
N HIS A 336 -20.65 -5.96 27.27
CA HIS A 336 -21.93 -6.64 27.02
C HIS A 336 -23.16 -5.70 27.08
N ASN A 337 -22.99 -4.44 26.68
CA ASN A 337 -24.03 -3.40 26.74
C ASN A 337 -24.76 -3.19 25.40
N GLY A 338 -24.64 -4.14 24.46
CA GLY A 338 -25.26 -4.10 23.12
C GLY A 338 -24.65 -3.07 22.18
N MET A 339 -23.52 -2.46 22.56
CA MET A 339 -22.80 -1.45 21.80
C MET A 339 -21.32 -1.83 21.73
N SER A 340 -20.59 -1.19 20.82
CA SER A 340 -19.15 -1.35 20.68
C SER A 340 -18.42 -0.34 21.57
N ASN A 341 -17.53 -0.82 22.44
CA ASN A 341 -16.76 -0.03 23.40
C ASN A 341 -15.27 -0.21 23.12
N THR A 342 -14.57 0.87 22.77
CA THR A 342 -13.21 0.82 22.20
C THR A 342 -12.36 1.99 22.65
N PHE A 343 -11.07 1.97 22.29
CA PHE A 343 -10.09 3.01 22.60
C PHE A 343 -10.08 3.46 24.08
N PRO A 344 -9.93 2.52 25.04
CA PRO A 344 -9.88 2.86 26.45
C PRO A 344 -8.62 3.66 26.79
N LYS A 345 -8.77 4.61 27.72
CA LYS A 345 -7.70 5.33 28.40
C LYS A 345 -7.95 5.31 29.89
N VAL A 346 -6.94 4.97 30.67
CA VAL A 346 -6.99 4.97 32.13
C VAL A 346 -6.45 6.30 32.63
N SER A 347 -7.09 6.91 33.63
CA SER A 347 -6.54 8.10 34.28
C SER A 347 -5.24 7.73 35.03
N PRO A 348 -4.21 8.60 35.05
CA PRO A 348 -2.97 8.36 35.80
C PRO A 348 -3.17 8.05 37.29
N ASP A 349 -4.23 8.57 37.92
CA ASP A 349 -4.61 8.24 39.31
C ASP A 349 -5.31 6.87 39.47
N GLY A 350 -5.49 6.14 38.36
CA GLY A 350 -6.06 4.79 38.32
C GLY A 350 -7.56 4.72 38.62
N LYS A 351 -8.27 5.86 38.72
CA LYS A 351 -9.68 5.89 39.15
C LYS A 351 -10.68 5.69 38.02
N TRP A 352 -10.36 6.14 36.81
CA TRP A 352 -11.33 6.24 35.72
C TRP A 352 -10.82 5.61 34.43
N ILE A 353 -11.74 5.04 33.67
CA ILE A 353 -11.53 4.66 32.26
C ILE A 353 -12.45 5.54 31.41
N VAL A 354 -11.86 6.23 30.43
CA VAL A 354 -12.61 6.90 29.36
C VAL A 354 -12.48 6.10 28.08
N PHE A 355 -13.59 5.84 27.41
CA PHE A 355 -13.66 5.02 26.20
C PHE A 355 -14.65 5.58 25.18
N VAL A 356 -14.52 5.14 23.93
CA VAL A 356 -15.46 5.48 22.86
C VAL A 356 -16.55 4.41 22.78
N LYS A 357 -17.80 4.84 22.74
CA LYS A 357 -18.98 3.98 22.53
C LYS A 357 -19.63 4.33 21.19
N CYS A 358 -19.87 3.32 20.34
CA CYS A 358 -20.56 3.44 19.05
C CYS A 358 -21.33 2.15 18.72
N ARG A 359 -22.14 2.14 17.66
CA ARG A 359 -22.93 0.94 17.29
C ARG A 359 -22.11 -0.21 16.73
N ASN A 360 -21.09 0.09 15.91
CA ASN A 360 -20.34 -0.91 15.16
C ASN A 360 -18.84 -0.57 15.03
N GLY A 361 -17.98 -1.57 15.14
CA GLY A 361 -16.54 -1.43 14.95
C GLY A 361 -15.92 -0.53 16.01
N GLN A 362 -15.02 0.36 15.60
CA GLN A 362 -14.26 1.22 16.51
C GLN A 362 -14.69 2.69 16.39
N LEU A 363 -13.89 3.62 16.91
CA LEU A 363 -14.05 5.07 16.74
C LEU A 363 -14.07 5.49 15.25
N LEU A 364 -14.09 6.80 14.98
CA LEU A 364 -14.32 7.35 13.63
C LEU A 364 -15.72 7.07 13.07
N ARG A 365 -16.75 7.06 13.94
CA ARG A 365 -18.16 6.86 13.56
C ARG A 365 -19.02 8.10 13.78
N PRO A 366 -20.07 8.32 12.95
CA PRO A 366 -21.06 9.37 13.15
C PRO A 366 -21.72 9.40 14.53
N ASP A 367 -21.83 8.24 15.18
CA ASP A 367 -22.49 8.04 16.47
C ASP A 367 -21.49 7.76 17.61
N SER A 368 -20.20 8.08 17.43
CA SER A 368 -19.19 7.90 18.47
C SER A 368 -19.42 8.87 19.61
N GLU A 369 -19.41 8.36 20.84
CA GLU A 369 -19.53 9.17 22.05
C GLU A 369 -18.46 8.79 23.09
N LEU A 370 -18.00 9.77 23.87
CA LEU A 370 -17.12 9.53 25.01
C LEU A 370 -17.92 9.16 26.26
N TRP A 371 -17.50 8.08 26.90
CA TRP A 371 -18.08 7.54 28.12
C TRP A 371 -16.99 7.34 29.16
N ILE A 372 -17.35 7.49 30.43
CA ILE A 372 -16.46 7.31 31.58
C ILE A 372 -17.04 6.27 32.55
N VAL A 373 -16.19 5.43 33.12
CA VAL A 373 -16.54 4.38 34.10
C VAL A 373 -15.43 4.27 35.16
N PRO A 374 -15.72 3.88 36.41
CA PRO A 374 -14.67 3.55 37.38
C PRO A 374 -13.73 2.48 36.83
N ALA A 375 -12.43 2.60 37.07
CA ALA A 375 -11.44 1.68 36.52
C ALA A 375 -11.65 0.22 36.97
N GLN A 376 -12.20 0.03 38.17
CA GLN A 376 -12.57 -1.28 38.68
C GLN A 376 -13.85 -1.87 38.04
N GLY A 377 -14.55 -1.13 37.18
CA GLY A 377 -15.89 -1.46 36.69
C GLY A 377 -17.00 -0.86 37.55
N GLY A 378 -18.20 -0.74 36.97
CA GLY A 378 -19.40 -0.26 37.66
C GLY A 378 -20.34 0.48 36.70
N GLN A 379 -20.99 1.55 37.18
CA GLN A 379 -21.88 2.33 36.33
C GLN A 379 -21.10 3.26 35.40
N ALA A 380 -21.17 3.00 34.09
CA ALA A 380 -20.66 3.91 33.07
C ALA A 380 -21.64 5.07 32.82
N ARG A 381 -21.12 6.25 32.47
CA ARG A 381 -21.93 7.41 32.08
C ARG A 381 -21.37 8.14 30.88
N ARG A 382 -22.28 8.71 30.10
CA ARG A 382 -21.96 9.59 28.97
C ARG A 382 -21.33 10.88 29.51
N MET A 383 -20.20 11.29 28.93
CA MET A 383 -19.54 12.54 29.31
C MET A 383 -20.32 13.77 28.80
N ARG A 384 -20.26 14.88 29.52
CA ARG A 384 -20.87 16.17 29.13
C ARG A 384 -20.13 16.87 28.00
N CYS A 385 -18.84 16.58 27.80
CA CYS A 385 -17.99 17.17 26.79
C CYS A 385 -18.33 16.71 25.35
N ASN A 386 -19.18 15.70 25.21
CA ASN A 386 -19.63 15.21 23.90
C ASN A 386 -20.22 16.34 23.05
N THR A 387 -19.70 16.52 21.85
CA THR A 387 -20.15 17.49 20.85
C THR A 387 -21.09 16.84 19.81
N ALA A 388 -21.71 17.65 18.94
CA ALA A 388 -22.68 17.16 17.94
C ALA A 388 -22.10 16.12 16.95
N LEU A 389 -20.82 16.25 16.57
CA LEU A 389 -20.13 15.29 15.73
C LEU A 389 -18.77 14.95 16.32
N MET A 390 -18.62 13.71 16.78
CA MET A 390 -17.41 13.25 17.44
C MET A 390 -16.85 11.99 16.78
N ASN A 391 -15.55 11.84 16.82
CA ASN A 391 -14.82 10.75 16.17
C ASN A 391 -13.60 10.33 17.01
N SER A 392 -13.71 10.50 18.34
CA SER A 392 -12.61 11.01 19.15
C SER A 392 -11.47 10.04 19.42
N TRP A 393 -10.26 10.60 19.29
CA TRP A 393 -9.05 10.16 19.97
C TRP A 393 -8.89 10.99 21.24
N HIS A 394 -8.49 10.40 22.36
CA HIS A 394 -8.36 11.12 23.64
C HIS A 394 -7.17 10.65 24.48
N SER A 395 -6.73 11.49 25.43
CA SER A 395 -5.68 11.19 26.41
C SER A 395 -5.85 12.04 27.68
N PHE A 396 -5.40 11.51 28.82
CA PHE A 396 -5.46 12.19 30.12
C PHE A 396 -4.20 13.02 30.37
N SER A 397 -4.36 14.18 31.01
CA SER A 397 -3.23 14.92 31.56
C SER A 397 -2.57 14.14 32.69
N PRO A 398 -1.27 14.36 32.97
CA PRO A 398 -0.55 13.62 34.01
C PRO A 398 -1.18 13.72 35.40
N ASN A 399 -1.88 14.83 35.71
CA ASN A 399 -2.58 15.00 36.97
C ASN A 399 -3.99 14.39 37.01
N SER A 400 -4.44 13.71 35.95
CA SER A 400 -5.79 13.12 35.82
C SER A 400 -6.97 14.10 35.80
N ARG A 401 -6.71 15.41 35.81
CA ARG A 401 -7.75 16.45 35.92
C ARG A 401 -8.19 17.02 34.58
N TRP A 402 -7.54 16.64 33.49
CA TRP A 402 -7.91 17.08 32.16
C TRP A 402 -7.89 15.91 31.17
N LEU A 403 -8.81 15.96 30.22
CA LEU A 403 -8.83 15.06 29.08
C LEU A 403 -8.75 15.90 27.81
N VAL A 404 -7.74 15.64 26.99
CA VAL A 404 -7.67 16.16 25.62
C VAL A 404 -8.39 15.18 24.69
N PHE A 405 -9.14 15.70 23.72
CA PHE A 405 -9.85 14.86 22.77
C PHE A 405 -10.07 15.56 21.42
N SER A 406 -10.17 14.78 20.34
CA SER A 406 -10.46 15.28 18.99
C SER A 406 -11.96 15.31 18.69
N SER A 407 -12.46 16.35 18.03
CA SER A 407 -13.86 16.45 17.63
C SER A 407 -14.06 17.28 16.35
N LYS A 408 -15.16 17.04 15.64
CA LYS A 408 -15.59 17.73 14.41
C LYS A 408 -16.75 18.70 14.70
N ALA A 409 -16.76 19.32 15.87
CA ALA A 409 -17.87 20.14 16.34
C ALA A 409 -18.19 21.34 15.42
N ASN A 410 -17.15 21.99 14.89
CA ASN A 410 -17.31 23.25 14.14
C ASN A 410 -16.97 23.11 12.65
N THR A 411 -16.22 22.07 12.27
CA THR A 411 -15.70 21.88 10.90
C THR A 411 -15.70 20.38 10.55
N PRO A 412 -15.65 20.01 9.26
CA PRO A 412 -15.51 18.60 8.86
C PRO A 412 -14.13 18.00 9.19
N TYR A 413 -13.18 18.80 9.68
CA TYR A 413 -11.86 18.39 10.14
C TYR A 413 -11.84 18.32 11.67
N THR A 414 -11.04 17.40 12.24
CA THR A 414 -10.92 17.33 13.69
C THR A 414 -10.14 18.50 14.24
N GLN A 415 -10.72 19.15 15.25
CA GLN A 415 -10.06 20.10 16.11
C GLN A 415 -9.78 19.46 17.48
N MET A 416 -8.86 20.06 18.23
CA MET A 416 -8.47 19.60 19.56
C MET A 416 -9.30 20.32 20.63
N PHE A 417 -9.83 19.58 21.60
CA PHE A 417 -10.61 20.10 22.71
C PHE A 417 -10.10 19.58 24.05
N LEU A 418 -10.40 20.31 25.12
CA LEU A 418 -10.19 19.90 26.50
C LEU A 418 -11.52 19.80 27.25
N THR A 419 -11.53 18.93 28.24
CA THR A 419 -12.50 18.97 29.33
C THR A 419 -11.78 18.76 30.65
N HIS A 420 -12.20 19.49 31.69
CA HIS A 420 -11.72 19.27 33.06
C HIS A 420 -12.52 18.13 33.68
N ILE A 421 -11.88 17.29 34.48
CA ILE A 421 -12.46 16.13 35.16
C ILE A 421 -12.24 16.28 36.66
N ASP A 422 -13.32 16.36 37.43
CA ASP A 422 -13.25 16.45 38.89
C ASP A 422 -12.92 15.09 39.55
N GLU A 423 -12.82 15.05 40.88
CA GLU A 423 -12.49 13.82 41.63
C GLU A 423 -13.52 12.69 41.46
N ASN A 424 -14.78 13.05 41.17
CA ASN A 424 -15.88 12.13 40.91
C ASN A 424 -16.04 11.82 39.41
N GLY A 425 -15.03 12.21 38.62
CA GLY A 425 -14.97 12.03 37.18
C GLY A 425 -15.86 13.02 36.40
N ASN A 426 -16.57 13.94 37.05
CA ASN A 426 -17.53 14.81 36.35
C ASN A 426 -16.76 15.75 35.45
N ASP A 427 -17.22 15.86 34.21
CA ASP A 427 -16.51 16.58 33.19
C ASP A 427 -17.16 17.94 32.87
N SER A 428 -16.33 18.91 32.50
CA SER A 428 -16.78 20.21 32.04
C SER A 428 -17.33 20.13 30.60
N PRO A 429 -18.08 21.15 30.13
CA PRO A 429 -18.30 21.33 28.70
C PRO A 429 -16.97 21.39 27.91
N PRO A 430 -17.01 21.12 26.59
CA PRO A 430 -15.82 21.06 25.76
C PRO A 430 -15.20 22.46 25.55
N ILE A 431 -13.88 22.56 25.66
CA ILE A 431 -13.11 23.80 25.47
C ILE A 431 -12.22 23.64 24.24
N LEU A 432 -12.45 24.39 23.18
CA LEU A 432 -11.61 24.36 21.98
C LEU A 432 -10.19 24.84 22.28
N ILE A 433 -9.18 24.10 21.83
CA ILE A 433 -7.79 24.58 21.79
C ILE A 433 -7.56 25.23 20.40
N PRO A 434 -7.53 26.57 20.32
CA PRO A 434 -7.33 27.26 19.05
C PRO A 434 -5.91 27.05 18.52
N ASN A 435 -5.72 27.31 17.22
CA ASN A 435 -4.42 27.34 16.55
C ASN A 435 -3.58 26.06 16.72
N SER A 436 -4.25 24.91 16.83
CA SER A 436 -3.58 23.61 16.83
C SER A 436 -3.16 23.21 15.42
N THR A 437 -3.92 23.56 14.39
CA THR A 437 -3.55 23.30 12.98
C THR A 437 -4.32 24.24 12.05
N ALA A 438 -3.96 24.26 10.77
CA ALA A 438 -4.68 24.94 9.71
C ALA A 438 -6.12 24.40 9.59
N ALA A 439 -7.07 25.24 9.17
CA ALA A 439 -8.50 24.94 9.18
C ALA A 439 -8.92 23.83 8.19
N ASN A 440 -8.09 23.50 7.20
CA ASN A 440 -8.27 22.37 6.27
C ASN A 440 -7.42 21.13 6.64
N ARG A 441 -6.92 21.05 7.87
CA ARG A 441 -6.15 19.92 8.39
C ARG A 441 -6.78 19.37 9.66
N ALA A 442 -6.46 18.13 9.99
CA ALA A 442 -7.12 17.36 11.05
C ALA A 442 -6.16 16.97 12.17
N VAL A 443 -6.56 17.23 13.42
CA VAL A 443 -5.88 16.76 14.64
C VAL A 443 -6.25 15.31 14.94
N ASN A 444 -5.26 14.42 14.99
CA ASN A 444 -5.44 13.01 15.33
C ASN A 444 -4.50 12.60 16.47
N LEU A 445 -4.94 11.63 17.27
CA LEU A 445 -4.16 11.00 18.35
C LEU A 445 -3.46 12.03 19.27
N PRO A 446 -4.20 12.92 19.95
CA PRO A 446 -3.58 13.78 20.95
C PRO A 446 -3.18 12.94 22.17
N GLU A 447 -1.94 13.09 22.60
CA GLU A 447 -1.34 12.39 23.74
C GLU A 447 -0.60 13.40 24.62
N PHE A 448 -0.91 13.46 25.92
CA PHE A 448 -0.12 14.28 26.82
C PHE A 448 1.29 13.71 26.98
N VAL A 449 2.27 14.61 27.05
CA VAL A 449 3.68 14.25 27.30
C VAL A 449 4.06 14.80 28.67
N ASN A 450 4.39 13.92 29.62
CA ASN A 450 4.76 14.31 30.99
C ASN A 450 6.19 14.91 31.08
N ARG A 451 6.45 15.92 30.24
CA ARG A 451 7.73 16.64 30.16
C ARG A 451 7.51 18.11 29.87
N PRO A 452 8.45 19.00 30.25
CA PRO A 452 8.41 20.40 29.86
C PRO A 452 8.39 20.57 28.33
N TYR A 453 7.67 21.58 27.86
CA TYR A 453 7.58 21.91 26.43
C TYR A 453 8.96 22.15 25.78
N GLU A 454 9.94 22.69 26.52
CA GLU A 454 11.28 22.98 26.00
C GLU A 454 12.22 21.78 25.91
N ASP A 455 11.82 20.64 26.49
CA ASP A 455 12.61 19.40 26.49
C ASP A 455 12.35 18.53 25.25
N PHE A 456 11.46 18.96 24.34
CA PHE A 456 11.11 18.21 23.14
C PHE A 456 10.94 19.15 21.94
N LEU A 457 12.02 19.31 21.16
CA LEU A 457 12.10 20.30 20.07
C LEU A 457 11.99 19.70 18.67
N ALA A 458 12.49 18.48 18.47
CA ALA A 458 12.48 17.84 17.16
C ALA A 458 12.55 16.32 17.28
N ILE A 459 12.04 15.64 16.25
CA ILE A 459 12.26 14.21 15.99
C ILE A 459 12.91 14.11 14.61
N ARG A 460 14.00 13.34 14.50
CA ARG A 460 14.58 12.93 13.22
C ARG A 460 14.49 11.42 13.09
N VAL A 461 14.23 10.92 11.89
CA VAL A 461 14.07 9.48 11.64
C VAL A 461 15.07 9.00 10.57
N PRO A 462 16.40 9.03 10.83
CA PRO A 462 17.39 8.45 9.92
C PRO A 462 17.08 7.01 9.53
N ALA A 463 16.38 6.27 10.41
CA ALA A 463 15.96 4.91 10.11
C ALA A 463 15.20 4.77 8.79
N VAL A 464 14.42 5.76 8.34
CA VAL A 464 13.69 5.68 7.06
C VAL A 464 14.37 6.39 5.89
N GLU A 465 15.57 6.94 6.07
CA GLU A 465 16.27 7.75 5.05
C GLU A 465 16.50 6.97 3.73
N TYR A 466 16.71 5.66 3.81
CA TYR A 466 16.89 4.81 2.64
C TYR A 466 15.68 4.82 1.68
N LEU A 467 14.48 5.12 2.18
CA LEU A 467 13.28 5.28 1.35
C LEU A 467 13.36 6.50 0.45
N GLU A 468 13.83 7.63 0.96
CA GLU A 468 13.99 8.85 0.17
C GLU A 468 15.01 8.63 -0.95
N ILE A 469 16.09 7.92 -0.63
CA ILE A 469 17.13 7.54 -1.57
C ILE A 469 16.58 6.56 -2.62
N GLY A 470 15.82 5.54 -2.19
CA GLY A 470 15.15 4.60 -3.09
C GLY A 470 14.16 5.30 -4.03
N MET A 471 13.34 6.23 -3.53
CA MET A 471 12.41 7.04 -4.33
C MET A 471 13.15 7.93 -5.34
N ARG A 472 14.32 8.45 -4.98
CA ARG A 472 15.18 9.15 -5.94
C ARG A 472 15.71 8.19 -7.01
N GLY A 473 16.06 6.96 -6.63
CA GLY A 473 16.40 5.89 -7.56
C GLY A 473 15.30 5.60 -8.58
N ILE A 474 14.05 5.47 -8.12
CA ILE A 474 12.87 5.27 -8.99
C ILE A 474 12.72 6.42 -9.99
N ARG A 475 12.77 7.67 -9.54
CA ARG A 475 12.66 8.84 -10.44
C ARG A 475 13.76 8.88 -11.51
N LEU A 476 14.98 8.48 -11.15
CA LEU A 476 16.11 8.42 -12.10
C LEU A 476 15.92 7.27 -13.10
N PHE A 477 15.41 6.13 -12.64
CA PHE A 477 15.08 5.00 -13.49
C PHE A 477 14.03 5.36 -14.53
N GLU A 478 12.94 6.03 -14.12
CA GLU A 478 11.89 6.53 -15.02
C GLU A 478 12.40 7.54 -16.06
N GLN A 479 13.46 8.28 -15.73
CA GLN A 479 14.15 9.20 -16.66
C GLN A 479 15.13 8.50 -17.60
N GLY A 480 15.28 7.17 -17.52
CA GLY A 480 16.26 6.38 -18.29
C GLY A 480 17.70 6.53 -17.79
N LYS A 481 17.94 7.16 -16.64
CA LYS A 481 19.28 7.38 -16.06
C LYS A 481 19.71 6.18 -15.23
N LEU A 482 19.89 5.04 -15.89
CA LEU A 482 20.10 3.73 -15.24
C LEU A 482 21.30 3.71 -14.28
N ASP A 483 22.43 4.33 -14.63
CA ASP A 483 23.63 4.35 -13.78
C ASP A 483 23.45 5.19 -12.51
N GLU A 484 22.74 6.32 -12.61
CA GLU A 484 22.43 7.15 -11.45
C GLU A 484 21.41 6.47 -10.55
N ALA A 485 20.39 5.84 -11.15
CA ALA A 485 19.39 5.05 -10.44
C ALA A 485 20.04 3.89 -9.66
N LEU A 486 20.92 3.13 -10.31
CA LEU A 486 21.67 2.04 -9.69
C LEU A 486 22.46 2.51 -8.47
N LYS A 487 23.17 3.63 -8.57
CA LYS A 487 23.90 4.22 -7.43
C LYS A 487 22.99 4.57 -6.26
N GLN A 488 21.80 5.11 -6.53
CA GLN A 488 20.85 5.42 -5.47
C GLN A 488 20.31 4.14 -4.81
N PHE A 489 19.92 3.12 -5.59
CA PHE A 489 19.43 1.88 -4.99
C PHE A 489 20.52 1.13 -4.21
N GLU A 490 21.77 1.14 -4.69
CA GLU A 490 22.91 0.59 -3.94
C GLU A 490 23.11 1.32 -2.60
N LEU A 491 23.05 2.66 -2.60
CA LEU A 491 23.13 3.45 -1.36
C LEU A 491 21.94 3.18 -0.41
N ALA A 492 20.73 2.99 -0.95
CA ALA A 492 19.56 2.63 -0.16
C ALA A 492 19.72 1.25 0.49
N VAL A 493 20.23 0.26 -0.25
CA VAL A 493 20.52 -1.08 0.26
C VAL A 493 21.72 -1.10 1.22
N GLU A 494 22.70 -0.21 1.05
CA GLU A 494 23.80 -0.04 2.01
C GLU A 494 23.27 0.43 3.37
N LYS A 495 22.35 1.42 3.37
CA LYS A 495 21.70 1.90 4.59
C LYS A 495 20.71 0.90 5.18
N GLN A 496 20.02 0.14 4.35
CA GLN A 496 19.09 -0.92 4.76
C GLN A 496 19.32 -2.20 3.94
N PRO A 497 20.19 -3.12 4.42
CA PRO A 497 20.54 -4.35 3.70
C PRO A 497 19.37 -5.29 3.40
N ASP A 498 18.27 -5.15 4.14
CA ASP A 498 17.05 -5.95 3.99
C ASP A 498 15.93 -5.20 3.24
N TYR A 499 16.26 -4.12 2.52
CA TYR A 499 15.32 -3.38 1.67
C TYR A 499 15.02 -4.16 0.38
N LEU A 500 13.91 -4.91 0.38
CA LEU A 500 13.52 -5.81 -0.71
C LEU A 500 13.44 -5.11 -2.08
N GLU A 501 12.78 -3.97 -2.15
CA GLU A 501 12.56 -3.22 -3.39
C GLU A 501 13.87 -2.64 -3.90
N GLY A 502 14.78 -2.26 -3.00
CA GLY A 502 16.15 -1.89 -3.38
C GLY A 502 16.84 -3.02 -4.13
N HIS A 503 16.82 -4.26 -3.60
CA HIS A 503 17.42 -5.42 -4.27
C HIS A 503 16.72 -5.74 -5.60
N VAL A 504 15.38 -5.70 -5.63
CA VAL A 504 14.61 -5.93 -6.86
C VAL A 504 14.94 -4.88 -7.92
N SER A 505 14.96 -3.59 -7.57
CA SER A 505 15.26 -2.50 -8.51
C SER A 505 16.70 -2.55 -9.02
N ILE A 506 17.67 -2.89 -8.16
CA ILE A 506 19.06 -3.15 -8.61
C ILE A 506 19.07 -4.28 -9.63
N ALA A 507 18.40 -5.41 -9.34
CA ALA A 507 18.36 -6.55 -10.24
C ALA A 507 17.75 -6.20 -11.60
N VAL A 508 16.64 -5.43 -11.63
CA VAL A 508 16.02 -4.96 -12.89
C VAL A 508 17.00 -4.15 -13.71
N ILE A 509 17.66 -3.17 -13.11
CA ILE A 509 18.62 -2.32 -13.82
C ILE A 509 19.78 -3.15 -14.36
N LEU A 510 20.27 -4.13 -13.59
CA LEU A 510 21.33 -5.03 -14.04
C LEU A 510 20.87 -5.90 -15.22
N ILE A 511 19.64 -6.41 -15.20
CA ILE A 511 19.07 -7.17 -16.32
C ILE A 511 18.94 -6.30 -17.58
N GLU A 512 18.43 -5.07 -17.46
CA GLU A 512 18.33 -4.13 -18.59
C GLU A 512 19.70 -3.80 -19.20
N LYS A 513 20.75 -3.77 -18.37
CA LYS A 513 22.14 -3.58 -18.81
C LYS A 513 22.79 -4.85 -19.35
N GLY A 514 22.08 -5.97 -19.39
CA GLY A 514 22.62 -7.27 -19.80
C GLY A 514 23.63 -7.87 -18.81
N GLN A 515 23.58 -7.48 -17.53
CA GLN A 515 24.45 -7.94 -16.45
C GLN A 515 23.77 -9.02 -15.60
N TRP A 516 23.29 -10.09 -16.26
CA TRP A 516 22.48 -11.17 -15.70
C TRP A 516 23.11 -11.84 -14.47
N GLU A 517 24.41 -12.14 -14.52
CA GLU A 517 25.12 -12.80 -13.40
C GLU A 517 25.17 -11.93 -12.14
N ALA A 518 25.25 -10.60 -12.30
CA ALA A 518 25.23 -9.67 -11.17
C ALA A 518 23.81 -9.50 -10.58
N ALA A 519 22.76 -9.74 -11.38
CA ALA A 519 21.36 -9.64 -10.93
C ALA A 519 20.94 -10.82 -10.04
N ILE A 520 21.45 -12.04 -10.30
CA ILE A 520 21.10 -13.26 -9.55
C ILE A 520 21.22 -13.09 -8.03
N PRO A 521 22.37 -12.67 -7.44
CA PRO A 521 22.49 -12.57 -5.98
C PRO A 521 21.52 -11.56 -5.37
N ARG A 522 21.11 -10.53 -6.13
CA ARG A 522 20.10 -9.55 -5.70
C ARG A 522 18.70 -10.15 -5.67
N LEU A 523 18.34 -10.92 -6.70
CA LEU A 523 17.07 -11.66 -6.74
C LEU A 523 17.00 -12.75 -5.68
N GLU A 524 18.10 -13.46 -5.43
CA GLU A 524 18.19 -14.47 -4.35
C GLU A 524 18.05 -13.82 -2.97
N LYS A 525 18.68 -12.66 -2.75
CA LYS A 525 18.47 -11.87 -1.53
C LYS A 525 17.02 -11.42 -1.39
N ALA A 526 16.38 -10.95 -2.47
CA ALA A 526 14.96 -10.60 -2.45
C ALA A 526 14.06 -11.80 -2.08
N LEU A 527 14.35 -13.00 -2.59
CA LEU A 527 13.64 -14.23 -2.22
C LEU A 527 13.94 -14.71 -0.79
N ALA A 528 15.13 -14.44 -0.26
CA ALA A 528 15.45 -14.71 1.14
C ALA A 528 14.66 -13.78 2.09
N LEU A 529 14.41 -12.54 1.66
CA LEU A 529 13.59 -11.55 2.39
C LEU A 529 12.09 -11.84 2.27
N ASP A 530 11.60 -12.14 1.07
CA ASP A 530 10.23 -12.58 0.82
C ASP A 530 10.20 -13.71 -0.23
N PRO A 531 10.01 -14.97 0.21
CA PRO A 531 9.85 -16.11 -0.69
C PRO A 531 8.63 -16.00 -1.61
N ARG A 532 7.71 -15.06 -1.35
CA ARG A 532 6.53 -14.77 -2.19
C ARG A 532 6.76 -13.60 -3.14
N CYS A 533 8.00 -13.13 -3.34
CA CYS A 533 8.29 -12.13 -4.34
C CYS A 533 8.16 -12.73 -5.76
N TRP A 534 6.96 -12.68 -6.33
CA TRP A 534 6.66 -13.21 -7.68
C TRP A 534 7.58 -12.60 -8.74
N PHE A 535 7.96 -11.33 -8.56
CA PHE A 535 8.81 -10.60 -9.48
C PHE A 535 10.24 -11.15 -9.48
N ALA A 536 10.78 -11.51 -8.31
CA ALA A 536 12.09 -12.13 -8.23
C ALA A 536 12.10 -13.53 -8.85
N HIS A 537 11.05 -14.33 -8.61
CA HIS A 537 10.86 -15.61 -9.28
C HIS A 537 10.78 -15.47 -10.80
N ALA A 538 9.97 -14.54 -11.32
CA ALA A 538 9.84 -14.33 -12.76
C ALA A 538 11.19 -13.98 -13.41
N ASN A 539 11.97 -13.07 -12.81
CA ASN A 539 13.27 -12.67 -13.37
C ASN A 539 14.32 -13.78 -13.27
N LEU A 540 14.39 -14.52 -12.16
CA LEU A 540 15.26 -15.70 -12.08
C LEU A 540 14.87 -16.75 -13.12
N GLY A 541 13.57 -16.95 -13.37
CA GLY A 541 13.09 -17.84 -14.43
C GLY A 541 13.63 -17.43 -15.81
N ILE A 542 13.54 -16.14 -16.15
CA ILE A 542 14.07 -15.60 -17.42
C ILE A 542 15.59 -15.82 -17.52
N ILE A 543 16.33 -15.51 -16.46
CA ILE A 543 17.80 -15.69 -16.43
C ILE A 543 18.17 -17.17 -16.60
N ARG A 544 17.50 -18.09 -15.89
CA ARG A 544 17.76 -19.53 -15.99
C ARG A 544 17.41 -20.09 -17.37
N GLN A 545 16.34 -19.59 -18.01
CA GLN A 545 15.99 -19.98 -19.38
C GLN A 545 17.08 -19.56 -20.36
N GLN A 546 17.61 -18.34 -20.25
CA GLN A 546 18.72 -17.86 -21.10
C GLN A 546 20.02 -18.63 -20.88
N GLN A 547 20.26 -19.14 -19.67
CA GLN A 547 21.37 -20.04 -19.37
C GLN A 547 21.14 -21.49 -19.86
N GLY A 548 20.01 -21.80 -20.52
CA GLY A 548 19.65 -23.16 -20.95
C GLY A 548 19.21 -24.08 -19.81
N ARG A 549 19.00 -23.56 -18.60
CA ARG A 549 18.55 -24.30 -17.41
C ARG A 549 17.02 -24.35 -17.35
N PHE A 550 16.41 -24.99 -18.36
CA PHE A 550 14.96 -24.94 -18.61
C PHE A 550 14.10 -25.51 -17.47
N ALA A 551 14.56 -26.55 -16.76
CA ALA A 551 13.81 -27.14 -15.65
C ALA A 551 13.66 -26.15 -14.47
N GLU A 552 14.74 -25.45 -14.13
CA GLU A 552 14.74 -24.45 -13.05
C GLU A 552 13.96 -23.19 -13.43
N ALA A 553 14.04 -22.79 -14.70
CA ALA A 553 13.22 -21.71 -15.23
C ALA A 553 11.72 -22.00 -15.02
N LEU A 554 11.30 -23.22 -15.36
CA LEU A 554 9.92 -23.66 -15.20
C LEU A 554 9.46 -23.64 -13.74
N GLU A 555 10.30 -24.11 -12.81
CA GLU A 555 9.98 -24.07 -11.37
C GLU A 555 9.75 -22.64 -10.88
N HIS A 556 10.62 -21.72 -11.27
CA HIS A 556 10.49 -20.30 -10.91
C HIS A 556 9.26 -19.65 -11.53
N PHE A 557 8.97 -19.90 -12.81
CA PHE A 557 7.76 -19.37 -13.44
C PHE A 557 6.47 -19.94 -12.83
N GLN A 558 6.46 -21.23 -12.48
CA GLN A 558 5.33 -21.84 -11.77
C GLN A 558 5.10 -21.15 -10.43
N LYS A 559 6.15 -20.96 -9.61
CA LYS A 559 6.06 -20.22 -8.34
C LYS A 559 5.51 -18.81 -8.55
N ALA A 560 5.97 -18.08 -9.58
CA ALA A 560 5.45 -16.74 -9.88
C ALA A 560 3.94 -16.74 -10.22
N VAL A 561 3.47 -17.73 -10.97
CA VAL A 561 2.04 -17.92 -11.30
C VAL A 561 1.22 -18.35 -10.07
N ASP A 562 1.75 -19.22 -9.23
CA ASP A 562 1.06 -19.66 -8.01
C ASP A 562 0.87 -18.52 -7.01
N ILE A 563 1.87 -17.63 -6.90
CA ILE A 563 1.80 -16.43 -6.05
C ILE A 563 0.85 -15.39 -6.66
N MET A 564 0.95 -15.12 -7.96
CA MET A 564 0.15 -14.12 -8.67
C MET A 564 -0.60 -14.73 -9.86
N PRO A 565 -1.70 -15.47 -9.63
CA PRO A 565 -2.41 -16.20 -10.69
C PRO A 565 -3.08 -15.28 -11.71
N ASN A 566 -3.25 -14.00 -11.40
CA ASN A 566 -3.81 -12.98 -12.30
C ASN A 566 -2.75 -12.01 -12.83
N ASN A 567 -1.47 -12.40 -12.85
CA ASN A 567 -0.42 -11.62 -13.51
C ASN A 567 -0.20 -12.12 -14.95
N LEU A 568 -0.36 -11.22 -15.92
CA LEU A 568 -0.26 -11.52 -17.35
C LEU A 568 1.14 -12.04 -17.71
N ASN A 569 2.19 -11.33 -17.29
CA ASN A 569 3.57 -11.65 -17.64
C ASN A 569 4.03 -12.98 -17.03
N ALA A 570 3.65 -13.26 -15.77
CA ALA A 570 3.96 -14.54 -15.14
C ALA A 570 3.38 -15.72 -15.93
N ARG A 571 2.13 -15.62 -16.38
CA ARG A 571 1.48 -16.65 -17.22
C ARG A 571 2.12 -16.78 -18.60
N LEU A 572 2.43 -15.67 -19.25
CA LEU A 572 3.09 -15.69 -20.57
C LEU A 572 4.47 -16.33 -20.47
N ASN A 573 5.26 -16.00 -19.46
CA ASN A 573 6.59 -16.57 -19.28
C ASN A 573 6.53 -18.09 -19.02
N LEU A 574 5.60 -18.55 -18.16
CA LEU A 574 5.40 -19.99 -17.94
C LEU A 574 4.95 -20.70 -19.22
N GLY A 575 3.98 -20.13 -19.94
CA GLY A 575 3.49 -20.69 -21.19
C GLY A 575 4.59 -20.81 -22.25
N ARG A 576 5.43 -19.77 -22.40
CA ARG A 576 6.57 -19.78 -23.34
C ARG A 576 7.61 -20.83 -22.94
N ALA A 577 7.95 -20.91 -21.66
CA ALA A 577 8.88 -21.93 -21.17
C ALA A 577 8.36 -23.37 -21.37
N LEU A 578 7.04 -23.59 -21.25
CA LEU A 578 6.42 -24.88 -21.57
C LEU A 578 6.45 -25.18 -23.07
N ALA A 579 6.16 -24.17 -23.92
CA ALA A 579 6.22 -24.30 -25.37
C ALA A 579 7.63 -24.62 -25.86
N ASP A 580 8.66 -23.99 -25.30
CA ASP A 580 10.07 -24.27 -25.60
C ASP A 580 10.47 -25.72 -25.28
N GLN A 581 9.78 -26.37 -24.33
CA GLN A 581 9.96 -27.80 -24.02
C GLN A 581 9.06 -28.73 -24.84
N GLY A 582 8.30 -28.21 -25.82
CA GLY A 582 7.33 -28.97 -26.62
C GLY A 582 6.04 -29.34 -25.87
N ARG A 583 5.81 -28.79 -24.67
CA ARG A 583 4.61 -29.05 -23.85
C ARG A 583 3.46 -28.13 -24.25
N PHE A 584 3.11 -28.18 -25.52
CA PHE A 584 2.19 -27.24 -26.18
C PHE A 584 0.78 -27.21 -25.58
N GLN A 585 0.23 -28.37 -25.19
CA GLN A 585 -1.10 -28.43 -24.57
C GLN A 585 -1.14 -27.71 -23.22
N GLU A 586 -0.09 -27.82 -22.42
CA GLU A 586 0.01 -27.12 -21.13
C GLU A 586 0.25 -25.62 -21.33
N ALA A 587 1.12 -25.26 -22.28
CA ALA A 587 1.35 -23.87 -22.66
C ALA A 587 0.04 -23.17 -23.08
N LEU A 588 -0.81 -23.86 -23.85
CA LEU A 588 -2.10 -23.33 -24.32
C LEU A 588 -3.02 -22.94 -23.16
N ILE A 589 -3.05 -23.69 -22.06
CA ILE A 589 -3.85 -23.37 -20.87
C ILE A 589 -3.44 -22.01 -20.29
N HIS A 590 -2.13 -21.77 -20.17
CA HIS A 590 -1.61 -20.52 -19.64
C HIS A 590 -1.82 -19.34 -20.59
N PHE A 591 -1.61 -19.53 -21.90
CA PHE A 591 -1.84 -18.49 -22.90
C PHE A 591 -3.33 -18.14 -23.05
N GLN A 592 -4.25 -19.11 -23.01
CA GLN A 592 -5.69 -18.83 -23.04
C GLN A 592 -6.17 -18.10 -21.78
N ALA A 593 -5.57 -18.38 -20.62
CA ALA A 593 -5.84 -17.59 -19.43
C ALA A 593 -5.33 -16.15 -19.59
N ALA A 594 -4.12 -15.96 -20.15
CA ALA A 594 -3.55 -14.66 -20.45
C ALA A 594 -4.41 -13.83 -21.43
N THR A 595 -4.93 -14.45 -22.50
CA THR A 595 -5.80 -13.76 -23.46
C THR A 595 -7.17 -13.41 -22.88
N LYS A 596 -7.72 -14.21 -21.96
CA LYS A 596 -8.94 -13.84 -21.21
C LYS A 596 -8.71 -12.62 -20.31
N MET A 597 -7.52 -12.51 -19.72
CA MET A 597 -7.13 -11.38 -18.86
C MET A 597 -6.88 -10.10 -19.67
N ALA A 598 -6.28 -10.23 -20.85
CA ALA A 598 -6.00 -9.10 -21.73
C ALA A 598 -6.42 -9.41 -23.18
N PRO A 599 -7.73 -9.29 -23.50
CA PRO A 599 -8.26 -9.67 -24.82
C PRO A 599 -7.64 -8.91 -25.99
N ASN A 600 -7.16 -7.68 -25.76
CA ASN A 600 -6.58 -6.82 -26.79
C ASN A 600 -5.04 -6.87 -26.82
N HIS A 601 -4.40 -7.80 -26.11
CA HIS A 601 -2.95 -7.93 -26.08
C HIS A 601 -2.45 -8.85 -27.19
N ALA A 602 -2.12 -8.26 -28.34
CA ALA A 602 -1.70 -8.98 -29.55
C ALA A 602 -0.57 -10.02 -29.31
N PRO A 603 0.50 -9.74 -28.53
CA PRO A 603 1.54 -10.74 -28.27
C PRO A 603 1.03 -12.01 -27.59
N SER A 604 0.05 -11.91 -26.69
CA SER A 604 -0.53 -13.10 -26.04
C SER A 604 -1.38 -13.95 -26.99
N GLN A 605 -2.04 -13.30 -27.96
CA GLN A 605 -2.78 -14.02 -29.00
C GLN A 605 -1.82 -14.67 -30.00
N LEU A 606 -0.68 -14.03 -30.29
CA LEU A 606 0.38 -14.60 -31.12
C LEU A 606 0.93 -15.88 -30.51
N ASP A 607 1.18 -15.90 -29.20
CA ASP A 607 1.64 -17.09 -28.48
C ASP A 607 0.63 -18.26 -28.62
N VAL A 608 -0.69 -17.98 -28.54
CA VAL A 608 -1.74 -18.99 -28.80
C VAL A 608 -1.71 -19.48 -30.25
N ALA A 609 -1.58 -18.57 -31.21
CA ALA A 609 -1.56 -18.92 -32.64
C ALA A 609 -0.37 -19.83 -32.98
N ASN A 610 0.81 -19.50 -32.46
CA ASN A 610 2.02 -20.30 -32.59
C ASN A 610 1.82 -21.72 -32.01
N VAL A 611 1.21 -21.83 -30.83
CA VAL A 611 0.92 -23.14 -30.23
C VAL A 611 -0.07 -23.96 -31.05
N TYR A 612 -1.10 -23.34 -31.64
CA TYR A 612 -2.01 -24.08 -32.53
C TYR A 612 -1.33 -24.58 -33.79
N LEU A 613 -0.39 -23.80 -34.35
CA LEU A 613 0.40 -24.21 -35.50
C LEU A 613 1.27 -25.42 -35.15
N GLU A 614 1.97 -25.39 -34.01
CA GLU A 614 2.80 -26.51 -33.53
C GLU A 614 1.98 -27.77 -33.22
N LEU A 615 0.73 -27.62 -32.77
CA LEU A 615 -0.21 -28.73 -32.57
C LEU A 615 -0.81 -29.26 -33.88
N GLY A 616 -0.50 -28.66 -35.03
CA GLY A 616 -1.06 -29.02 -36.34
C GLY A 616 -2.53 -28.64 -36.51
N ASN A 617 -3.11 -27.84 -35.62
CA ASN A 617 -4.49 -27.38 -35.74
C ASN A 617 -4.55 -26.15 -36.65
N LEU A 618 -4.40 -26.39 -37.95
CA LEU A 618 -4.21 -25.33 -38.96
C LEU A 618 -5.38 -24.35 -39.03
N GLU A 619 -6.62 -24.81 -38.86
CA GLU A 619 -7.79 -23.91 -38.85
C GLU A 619 -7.79 -22.98 -37.63
N ALA A 620 -7.48 -23.51 -36.43
CA ALA A 620 -7.38 -22.68 -35.24
C ALA A 620 -6.19 -21.72 -35.30
N ALA A 621 -5.05 -22.16 -35.83
CA ALA A 621 -3.87 -21.32 -36.02
C ALA A 621 -4.17 -20.16 -36.97
N LYS A 622 -4.80 -20.43 -38.12
CA LYS A 622 -5.19 -19.41 -39.09
C LYS A 622 -6.11 -18.36 -38.48
N LEU A 623 -7.19 -18.79 -37.82
CA LEU A 623 -8.14 -17.87 -37.18
C LEU A 623 -7.47 -17.04 -36.07
N ALA A 624 -6.55 -17.65 -35.33
CA ALA A 624 -5.79 -16.97 -34.29
C ALA A 624 -4.84 -15.91 -34.87
N TYR A 625 -4.04 -16.23 -35.89
CA TYR A 625 -3.17 -15.25 -36.56
C TYR A 625 -3.96 -14.12 -37.22
N GLU A 626 -5.09 -14.41 -37.88
CA GLU A 626 -5.99 -13.37 -38.40
C GLU A 626 -6.54 -12.48 -37.27
N GLY A 627 -6.78 -13.05 -36.08
CA GLY A 627 -7.11 -12.31 -34.86
C GLY A 627 -6.01 -11.36 -34.41
N VAL A 628 -4.75 -11.84 -34.36
CA VAL A 628 -3.58 -11.02 -34.06
C VAL A 628 -3.49 -9.85 -35.03
N LEU A 629 -3.64 -10.10 -36.34
CA LEU A 629 -3.55 -9.08 -37.39
C LEU A 629 -4.72 -8.10 -37.40
N ARG A 630 -5.88 -8.44 -36.81
CA ARG A 630 -6.96 -7.47 -36.55
C ARG A 630 -6.60 -6.50 -35.43
N LEU A 631 -5.85 -6.96 -34.42
CA LEU A 631 -5.39 -6.12 -33.32
C LEU A 631 -4.15 -5.29 -33.71
N ASP A 632 -3.19 -5.91 -34.37
CA ASP A 632 -1.97 -5.29 -34.86
C ASP A 632 -1.69 -5.73 -36.32
N PRO A 633 -2.13 -4.95 -37.30
CA PRO A 633 -1.89 -5.23 -38.72
C PRO A 633 -0.42 -5.18 -39.14
N GLN A 634 0.48 -4.64 -38.32
CA GLN A 634 1.90 -4.48 -38.63
C GLN A 634 2.78 -5.58 -38.03
N MET A 635 2.21 -6.49 -37.23
CA MET A 635 2.96 -7.56 -36.58
C MET A 635 3.46 -8.60 -37.60
N VAL A 636 4.73 -8.45 -38.03
CA VAL A 636 5.38 -9.27 -39.05
C VAL A 636 5.37 -10.76 -38.67
N GLN A 637 5.62 -11.09 -37.40
CA GLN A 637 5.64 -12.46 -36.89
C GLN A 637 4.30 -13.18 -37.12
N ALA A 638 3.19 -12.47 -36.95
CA ALA A 638 1.86 -13.03 -37.19
C ALA A 638 1.61 -13.31 -38.68
N ARG A 639 2.15 -12.47 -39.58
CA ARG A 639 2.07 -12.72 -41.03
C ARG A 639 2.90 -13.91 -41.47
N LEU A 640 4.12 -14.04 -40.93
CA LEU A 640 4.97 -15.21 -41.20
C LEU A 640 4.29 -16.50 -40.74
N GLY A 641 3.74 -16.51 -39.52
CA GLY A 641 2.98 -17.65 -38.99
C GLY A 641 1.71 -17.96 -39.78
N LEU A 642 0.97 -16.95 -40.22
CA LEU A 642 -0.20 -17.12 -41.09
C LEU A 642 0.19 -17.70 -42.45
N ALA A 643 1.27 -17.21 -43.06
CA ALA A 643 1.77 -17.72 -44.32
C ALA A 643 2.19 -19.20 -44.21
N GLU A 644 2.90 -19.55 -43.14
CA GLU A 644 3.27 -20.93 -42.85
C GLU A 644 2.03 -21.83 -42.70
N THR A 645 1.05 -21.37 -41.91
CA THR A 645 -0.23 -22.07 -41.72
C THR A 645 -0.96 -22.29 -43.04
N LEU A 646 -1.11 -21.23 -43.87
CA LEU A 646 -1.78 -21.30 -45.16
C LEU A 646 -1.06 -22.22 -46.14
N ALA A 647 0.27 -22.26 -46.10
CA ALA A 647 1.04 -23.15 -46.94
C ALA A 647 0.90 -24.61 -46.52
N GLN A 648 0.82 -24.92 -45.22
CA GLN A 648 0.49 -26.27 -44.73
C GLN A 648 -0.95 -26.69 -45.10
N GLN A 649 -1.86 -25.71 -45.25
CA GLN A 649 -3.21 -25.92 -45.81
C GLN A 649 -3.25 -25.99 -47.35
N GLN A 650 -2.10 -25.99 -48.03
CA GLN A 650 -1.97 -25.97 -49.49
C GLN A 650 -2.59 -24.72 -50.17
N ARG A 651 -2.83 -23.64 -49.42
CA ARG A 651 -3.35 -22.35 -49.93
C ARG A 651 -2.19 -21.45 -50.36
N TYR A 652 -1.40 -21.96 -51.31
CA TYR A 652 -0.08 -21.42 -51.67
C TYR A 652 -0.10 -19.97 -52.15
N GLN A 653 -1.08 -19.56 -52.96
CA GLN A 653 -1.18 -18.17 -53.41
C GLN A 653 -1.36 -17.20 -52.22
N GLN A 654 -2.22 -17.56 -51.26
CA GLN A 654 -2.48 -16.70 -50.10
C GLN A 654 -1.28 -16.65 -49.15
N ALA A 655 -0.54 -17.76 -49.01
CA ALA A 655 0.72 -17.77 -48.28
C ALA A 655 1.75 -16.81 -48.91
N LEU A 656 1.87 -16.82 -50.25
CA LEU A 656 2.74 -15.90 -50.98
C LEU A 656 2.32 -14.43 -50.78
N ASP A 657 1.02 -14.14 -50.79
CA ASP A 657 0.50 -12.79 -50.56
C ASP A 657 0.89 -12.27 -49.16
N GLU A 658 0.76 -13.12 -48.12
CA GLU A 658 1.17 -12.75 -46.75
C GLU A 658 2.67 -12.59 -46.59
N LEU A 659 3.49 -13.43 -47.24
CA LEU A 659 4.95 -13.27 -47.23
C LEU A 659 5.40 -11.98 -47.95
N ASN A 660 4.75 -11.61 -49.04
CA ASN A 660 5.02 -10.32 -49.70
C ASN A 660 4.63 -9.13 -48.81
N ARG A 661 3.52 -9.22 -48.07
CA ARG A 661 3.12 -8.20 -47.08
C ARG A 661 4.14 -8.12 -45.93
N ALA A 662 4.62 -9.26 -45.44
CA ALA A 662 5.68 -9.30 -44.42
C ALA A 662 6.96 -8.60 -44.94
N LEU A 663 7.37 -8.86 -46.18
CA LEU A 663 8.52 -8.20 -46.81
C LEU A 663 8.31 -6.69 -47.01
N GLN A 664 7.09 -6.26 -47.35
CA GLN A 664 6.79 -4.83 -47.45
C GLN A 664 6.91 -4.10 -46.10
N LEU A 665 6.50 -4.75 -45.02
CA LEU A 665 6.59 -4.19 -43.66
C LEU A 665 8.03 -4.18 -43.12
N ALA A 666 8.81 -5.20 -43.45
CA ALA A 666 10.18 -5.36 -42.98
C ALA A 666 11.12 -5.78 -44.12
N PRO A 667 11.47 -4.84 -45.03
CA PRO A 667 12.21 -5.15 -46.26
C PRO A 667 13.66 -5.54 -46.01
N ASP A 668 14.22 -5.25 -44.84
CA ASP A 668 15.61 -5.56 -44.48
C ASP A 668 15.74 -6.72 -43.49
N ASP A 669 14.63 -7.29 -43.02
CA ASP A 669 14.65 -8.41 -42.08
C ASP A 669 15.14 -9.70 -42.77
N PRO A 670 16.27 -10.29 -42.32
CA PRO A 670 16.83 -11.48 -42.95
C PRO A 670 15.91 -12.70 -42.82
N LEU A 671 15.16 -12.83 -41.73
CA LEU A 671 14.23 -13.95 -41.52
C LEU A 671 13.05 -13.88 -42.50
N VAL A 672 12.52 -12.69 -42.75
CA VAL A 672 11.44 -12.48 -43.73
C VAL A 672 11.92 -12.84 -45.13
N LYS A 673 13.09 -12.34 -45.53
CA LYS A 673 13.72 -12.67 -46.83
C LYS A 673 13.97 -14.17 -46.96
N ALA A 674 14.57 -14.79 -45.94
CA ALA A 674 14.86 -16.22 -45.94
C ALA A 674 13.59 -17.06 -46.03
N THR A 675 12.52 -16.68 -45.33
CA THR A 675 11.24 -17.41 -45.34
C THR A 675 10.56 -17.32 -46.71
N LEU A 676 10.51 -16.12 -47.32
CA LEU A 676 9.97 -15.96 -48.67
C LEU A 676 10.83 -16.66 -49.73
N ALA A 677 12.15 -16.60 -49.62
CA ALA A 677 13.07 -17.28 -50.53
C ALA A 677 12.85 -18.81 -50.51
N LEU A 678 12.74 -19.39 -49.31
CA LEU A 678 12.45 -20.81 -49.18
C LEU A 678 11.10 -21.17 -49.81
N PHE A 679 10.07 -20.35 -49.59
CA PHE A 679 8.76 -20.57 -50.19
C PHE A 679 8.84 -20.57 -51.73
N LEU A 680 9.45 -19.55 -52.33
CA LEU A 680 9.60 -19.40 -53.79
C LEU A 680 10.45 -20.51 -54.42
N ALA A 681 11.42 -21.06 -53.69
CA ALA A 681 12.26 -22.15 -54.17
C ALA A 681 11.57 -23.52 -54.08
N SER A 682 10.77 -23.73 -53.03
CA SER A 682 10.29 -25.07 -52.65
C SER A 682 8.80 -25.32 -52.89
N CYS A 683 8.01 -24.30 -53.27
CA CYS A 683 6.57 -24.43 -53.51
C CYS A 683 6.26 -25.55 -54.54
N PRO A 684 5.32 -26.46 -54.27
CA PRO A 684 5.00 -27.53 -55.21
C PRO A 684 4.30 -27.02 -56.48
N VAL A 685 3.73 -25.82 -56.46
CA VAL A 685 3.06 -25.20 -57.62
C VAL A 685 4.06 -24.43 -58.47
N ASP A 686 4.31 -24.93 -59.68
CA ASP A 686 5.30 -24.38 -60.62
C ASP A 686 5.08 -22.90 -60.94
N SER A 687 3.84 -22.46 -61.11
CA SER A 687 3.51 -21.05 -61.42
C SER A 687 3.79 -20.08 -60.28
N LEU A 688 4.02 -20.57 -59.06
CA LEU A 688 4.34 -19.77 -57.88
C LEU A 688 5.80 -19.85 -57.49
N ARG A 689 6.60 -20.69 -58.16
CA ARG A 689 8.05 -20.74 -57.97
C ARG A 689 8.74 -19.64 -58.77
N ASP A 690 9.77 -19.07 -58.18
CA ASP A 690 10.61 -18.05 -58.80
C ASP A 690 12.05 -18.23 -58.32
N GLY A 691 12.79 -19.10 -59.02
CA GLY A 691 14.17 -19.46 -58.70
C GLY A 691 15.11 -18.24 -58.62
N PRO A 692 15.16 -17.36 -59.64
CA PRO A 692 16.02 -16.18 -59.62
C PRO A 692 15.72 -15.25 -58.44
N ARG A 693 14.44 -14.96 -58.16
CA ARG A 693 14.05 -14.11 -57.03
C ARG A 693 14.33 -14.78 -55.69
N ALA A 694 14.10 -16.08 -55.58
CA ALA A 694 14.44 -16.84 -54.37
C ALA A 694 15.94 -16.76 -54.06
N ARG A 695 16.79 -16.89 -55.09
CA ARG A 695 18.25 -16.79 -54.93
C ARG A 695 18.68 -15.41 -54.47
N GLN A 696 18.17 -14.36 -55.10
CA GLN A 696 18.46 -12.99 -54.70
C GLN A 696 18.10 -12.72 -53.24
N LEU A 697 16.88 -13.09 -52.82
CA LEU A 697 16.41 -12.89 -51.44
C LEU A 697 17.23 -13.69 -50.42
N ALA A 698 17.62 -14.93 -50.75
CA ALA A 698 18.42 -15.76 -49.86
C ALA A 698 19.87 -15.27 -49.73
N GLU A 699 20.49 -14.84 -50.82
CA GLU A 699 21.84 -14.23 -50.80
C GLU A 699 21.84 -12.92 -49.99
N ASP A 700 20.79 -12.10 -50.14
CA ASP A 700 20.60 -10.90 -49.33
C ASP A 700 20.47 -11.21 -47.84
N ALA A 701 19.67 -12.21 -47.46
CA ALA A 701 19.51 -12.64 -46.07
C ALA A 701 20.83 -13.17 -45.47
N CYS A 702 21.58 -13.99 -46.23
CA CYS A 702 22.88 -14.51 -45.81
C CYS A 702 23.92 -13.39 -45.66
N ARG A 703 23.93 -12.41 -46.58
CA ARG A 703 24.81 -11.24 -46.50
C ARG A 703 24.56 -10.39 -45.25
N VAL A 704 23.29 -10.17 -44.89
CA VAL A 704 22.92 -9.44 -43.67
C VAL A 704 23.38 -10.19 -42.41
N THR A 705 23.29 -11.52 -42.42
CA THR A 705 23.69 -12.36 -41.27
C THR A 705 25.17 -12.77 -41.27
N GLY A 706 25.94 -12.37 -42.30
CA GLY A 706 27.34 -12.80 -42.46
C GLY A 706 27.50 -14.32 -42.55
N ASP A 707 26.51 -15.01 -43.13
CA ASP A 707 26.40 -16.47 -43.21
C ASP A 707 26.47 -17.20 -41.85
N SER A 708 26.08 -16.54 -40.75
CA SER A 708 26.11 -17.13 -39.41
C SER A 708 24.79 -17.77 -38.99
N ASP A 709 23.72 -17.57 -39.76
CA ASP A 709 22.38 -18.09 -39.47
C ASP A 709 22.06 -19.34 -40.32
N PRO A 710 21.85 -20.52 -39.68
CA PRO A 710 21.51 -21.75 -40.40
C PRO A 710 20.16 -21.67 -41.14
N ILE A 711 19.21 -20.83 -40.71
CA ILE A 711 17.91 -20.66 -41.38
C ILE A 711 18.10 -19.94 -42.71
N CYS A 712 18.92 -18.88 -42.73
CA CYS A 712 19.26 -18.16 -43.97
C CYS A 712 19.98 -19.08 -44.96
N LEU A 713 20.96 -19.85 -44.47
CA LEU A 713 21.72 -20.82 -45.29
C LEU A 713 20.85 -21.97 -45.81
N ARG A 714 19.86 -22.43 -45.03
CA ARG A 714 18.86 -23.39 -45.49
C ARG A 714 18.10 -22.86 -46.70
N SER A 715 17.62 -21.62 -46.61
CA SER A 715 16.88 -20.99 -47.71
C SER A 715 17.76 -20.78 -48.94
N LEU A 716 19.03 -20.44 -48.75
CA LEU A 716 20.01 -20.34 -49.84
C LEU A 716 20.24 -21.69 -50.52
N ALA A 717 20.38 -22.77 -49.75
CA ALA A 717 20.51 -24.12 -50.30
C ALA A 717 19.32 -24.50 -51.19
N ALA A 718 18.09 -24.24 -50.71
CA ALA A 718 16.87 -24.48 -51.49
C ALA A 718 16.83 -23.63 -52.77
N ALA A 719 17.16 -22.35 -52.69
CA ALA A 719 17.16 -21.45 -53.83
C ALA A 719 18.22 -21.81 -54.89
N CYS A 720 19.45 -22.16 -54.48
CA CYS A 720 20.49 -22.64 -55.39
C CYS A 720 20.06 -23.91 -56.12
N ALA A 721 19.44 -24.85 -55.40
CA ALA A 721 18.96 -26.10 -55.98
C ALA A 721 17.84 -25.88 -57.04
N GLU A 722 16.92 -24.94 -56.78
CA GLU A 722 15.88 -24.58 -57.77
C GLU A 722 16.48 -23.99 -59.06
N ASN A 723 17.59 -23.27 -58.94
CA ASN A 723 18.34 -22.74 -60.10
C ASN A 723 19.32 -23.76 -60.71
N ARG A 724 19.25 -25.03 -60.33
CA ARG A 724 20.13 -26.13 -60.81
C ARG A 724 21.62 -25.97 -60.44
N ASP A 725 21.92 -25.12 -59.47
CA ASP A 725 23.27 -24.93 -58.92
C ASP A 725 23.47 -25.82 -57.68
N PHE A 726 23.51 -27.14 -57.92
CA PHE A 726 23.66 -28.14 -56.86
C PHE A 726 24.97 -28.04 -56.07
N PRO A 727 26.12 -27.67 -56.66
CA PRO A 727 27.36 -27.46 -55.90
C PRO A 727 27.21 -26.35 -54.85
N ALA A 728 26.65 -25.19 -55.23
CA ALA A 728 26.40 -24.11 -54.27
C ALA A 728 25.34 -24.49 -53.22
N ALA A 729 24.30 -25.21 -53.64
CA ALA A 729 23.25 -25.70 -52.73
C ALA A 729 23.83 -26.62 -51.63
N MET A 730 24.67 -27.58 -52.00
CA MET A 730 25.34 -28.49 -51.07
C MET A 730 26.31 -27.75 -50.15
N ALA A 731 27.04 -26.75 -50.65
CA ALA A 731 27.95 -25.95 -49.83
C ALA A 731 27.22 -25.16 -48.74
N ALA A 732 26.14 -24.45 -49.12
CA ALA A 732 25.30 -23.71 -48.17
C ALA A 732 24.65 -24.66 -47.14
N LEU A 733 24.14 -25.82 -47.59
CA LEU A 733 23.50 -26.79 -46.71
C LEU A 733 24.47 -27.40 -45.68
N ASN A 734 25.68 -27.79 -46.10
CA ASN A 734 26.68 -28.34 -45.18
C ASN A 734 27.09 -27.31 -44.11
N LYS A 735 27.20 -26.03 -44.48
CA LYS A 735 27.44 -24.94 -43.53
C LYS A 735 26.25 -24.81 -42.56
N ALA A 736 25.02 -24.85 -43.07
CA ALA A 736 23.82 -24.82 -42.23
C ALA A 736 23.77 -25.99 -41.23
N ILE A 737 24.06 -27.22 -41.66
CA ILE A 737 24.12 -28.41 -40.78
C ILE A 737 25.14 -28.20 -39.67
N SER A 738 26.35 -27.73 -39.99
CA SER A 738 27.42 -27.51 -39.00
C SER A 738 27.05 -26.49 -37.92
N LEU A 739 26.25 -25.49 -38.28
CA LEU A 739 25.73 -24.49 -37.36
C LEU A 739 24.52 -25.03 -36.57
N ALA A 740 23.61 -25.75 -37.23
CA ALA A 740 22.39 -26.29 -36.63
C ALA A 740 22.65 -27.42 -35.64
N GLU A 741 23.71 -28.22 -35.82
CA GLU A 741 24.10 -29.32 -34.91
C GLU A 741 24.21 -28.89 -33.44
N ARG A 742 24.57 -27.62 -33.20
CA ARG A 742 24.77 -27.07 -31.86
C ARG A 742 23.58 -26.27 -31.34
N ILE A 743 22.57 -26.01 -32.18
CA ILE A 743 21.50 -25.03 -31.90
C ILE A 743 20.12 -25.68 -31.89
N SER A 744 19.80 -26.52 -32.88
CA SER A 744 18.45 -27.08 -33.01
C SER A 744 18.48 -28.50 -33.59
N PRO A 745 18.22 -29.53 -32.76
CA PRO A 745 18.11 -30.91 -33.24
C PRO A 745 16.98 -31.10 -34.26
N ALA A 746 15.90 -30.32 -34.17
CA ALA A 746 14.79 -30.36 -35.12
C ALA A 746 15.21 -29.83 -36.50
N LEU A 747 15.83 -28.64 -36.54
CA LEU A 747 16.35 -28.07 -37.78
C LEU A 747 17.42 -28.98 -38.38
N ASN A 748 18.33 -29.53 -37.57
CA ASN A 748 19.36 -30.43 -38.06
C ASN A 748 18.77 -31.67 -38.76
N ARG A 749 17.70 -32.26 -38.22
CA ARG A 749 16.98 -33.38 -38.88
C ARG A 749 16.36 -32.97 -40.21
N GLU A 750 15.81 -31.77 -40.33
CA GLU A 750 15.29 -31.25 -41.60
C GLU A 750 16.42 -31.08 -42.63
N LEU A 751 17.53 -30.47 -42.24
CA LEU A 751 18.67 -30.22 -43.12
C LEU A 751 19.33 -31.51 -43.61
N LEU A 752 19.40 -32.54 -42.77
CA LEU A 752 19.87 -33.87 -43.16
C LEU A 752 18.98 -34.49 -44.25
N ARG A 753 17.65 -34.31 -44.18
CA ARG A 753 16.73 -34.75 -45.24
C ARG A 753 16.96 -33.98 -46.54
N TYR A 754 17.19 -32.67 -46.46
CA TYR A 754 17.53 -31.87 -47.64
C TYR A 754 18.83 -32.36 -48.30
N ARG A 755 19.80 -32.80 -47.50
CA ARG A 755 21.08 -33.30 -48.02
C ARG A 755 20.87 -34.56 -48.86
N ASP A 756 20.01 -35.46 -48.40
CA ASP A 756 19.68 -36.68 -49.14
C ASP A 756 19.01 -36.35 -50.49
N VAL A 757 18.07 -35.40 -50.51
CA VAL A 757 17.40 -34.93 -51.75
C VAL A 757 18.40 -34.29 -52.71
N LEU A 758 19.24 -33.38 -52.23
CA LEU A 758 20.23 -32.68 -53.05
C LEU A 758 21.30 -33.63 -53.60
N SER A 759 21.69 -34.67 -52.86
CA SER A 759 22.66 -35.68 -53.32
C SER A 759 22.17 -36.48 -54.54
N GLN A 760 20.86 -36.54 -54.76
CA GLN A 760 20.22 -37.17 -55.91
C GLN A 760 20.05 -36.20 -57.10
N GLY A 761 20.56 -34.96 -57.00
CA GLY A 761 20.42 -33.93 -58.02
C GLY A 761 18.98 -33.42 -58.17
N GLN A 762 18.18 -33.53 -57.10
CA GLN A 762 16.80 -33.08 -57.08
C GLN A 762 16.66 -31.77 -56.31
N PRO A 763 15.82 -30.82 -56.76
CA PRO A 763 15.58 -29.60 -56.02
C PRO A 763 14.73 -29.88 -54.79
N ILE A 764 14.88 -29.06 -53.75
CA ILE A 764 14.09 -29.18 -52.52
C ILE A 764 12.64 -28.78 -52.82
N ARG A 765 11.71 -29.64 -52.40
CA ARG A 765 10.27 -29.39 -52.50
C ARG A 765 9.64 -29.51 -51.13
N ARG A 766 8.72 -28.60 -50.83
CA ARG A 766 7.87 -28.70 -49.66
C ARG A 766 7.00 -29.94 -49.82
N LYS A 767 6.97 -30.82 -48.82
CA LYS A 767 6.08 -31.99 -48.82
C LYS A 767 4.68 -31.55 -48.42
N ASP A 768 3.67 -31.95 -49.20
CA ASP A 768 2.27 -31.89 -48.75
C ASP A 768 2.10 -32.88 -47.60
N SER A 769 1.69 -32.41 -46.43
CA SER A 769 1.45 -33.22 -45.22
C SER A 769 0.21 -34.14 -45.33
N ALA A 770 -0.27 -34.42 -46.54
CA ALA A 770 -1.46 -35.24 -46.79
C ALA A 770 -1.17 -36.73 -47.04
N GLY A 771 0.00 -37.24 -46.63
CA GLY A 771 0.32 -38.66 -46.80
C GLY A 771 1.56 -39.11 -46.02
N GLU A 772 1.43 -39.21 -44.71
CA GLU A 772 2.17 -40.16 -43.85
C GLU A 772 1.34 -40.47 -42.59
#